data_AF-A0A932KU27-F1
#
_entry.id   AF-A0A932KU27-F1
#
_cell.length_a   1.000
_cell.length_b   1.000
_cell.length_c   1.000
_cell.angle_alpha   90.00
_cell.angle_beta   90.00
_cell.angle_gamma   90.00
#
_symmetry.space_group_name_H-M   'P 1'
#
loop_
_entity.id
_entity.type
_entity.pdbx_description
1 polymer ?
#
loop_
_entity_poly.entity_id
_entity_poly.type
_entity_poly.pdbx_seq_one_letter_code
_entity_poly.pdbx_strand_id
1 'polypeptide(L)'
;MDETILARVAKPSRYLGGEVNAVVKDPSRVSLTFALAFPDAYEVGMSHLGLKILYDILNRRPEIAAERVFAPWDDAEAIMRRTGTPLASLETGRSLSSFDIVGFSLQYELGYTNVLNMLDLGGVPIRSAERTAAHPLILAGGPCVFNPEPMAPFIDAFVLGDGEEVVLEIADLVRDWRDRGRTADPRREKLMDRLAKVEGVYVPALFETTYAPGGGIEKIADSKGRSWKIRKRTISRLTAADYPVAPVVPFAPIVHDRVAVEIARGCTRGCRFCQAGYIYRPLRERTPEDVETLIAKSLVSTGYEEMALSSLSAGDYSCLGPLLSRLMSRYAGQRVSVSLPSMRVGTLSPEVVAEVRRVRKSGFTLAPEAGTSRLRDVVNKGIDEADLEREVEKVFEAGWETIKLYFMIGLPTERDEDLDGIVRVASCVREIGRRVTGKPVTVNVTVSPFAPKPFTPFQWRGQIPIEEIRAKQGRVREALRRRGIHPKGPRPEMTHLEAAVARGDRRVASVIENAWRAGCRFDEWEERFDFAKWEASFAQAGLSPAFFANRDFGPGEILPWDHIDVGVSKEFLWAEWEAAARAETTVDCRDGRCTGCGAWEIGCEPRGFGVVSPPPVPAEDRADPAAGLAQTVRFTFEKRGRLRFLSHLELAALFHRAFRRAGLSVAHSQGFNPHPRISFGPALPVGAEGFEEAVDVTFETAQERPGRLAERVNAQFPAGISLTGAAAVVPGASSISEAVSRLHYRVPLPGRDPETVREKVRLFGERSSLVIHRTTPKGRRTFDLKPLVESIRLGDTGGVPVLDFVLGEKEGRTAKPVELLSAVLGLGAEETASLVITRTGLSGFDGAGWEGPLALAGIPRIRPVEVPA
;
A
#
# COMPACT_ATOMS: atom_id res chain seq x y z
N MET A 1 18.13 -5.95 -3.27
CA MET A 1 18.51 -6.70 -2.05
C MET A 1 18.98 -8.10 -2.42
N ASP A 2 20.12 -8.54 -1.88
CA ASP A 2 20.72 -9.85 -2.16
C ASP A 2 19.88 -11.02 -1.61
N GLU A 3 19.95 -12.18 -2.25
CA GLU A 3 19.20 -13.40 -1.89
C GLU A 3 19.55 -13.92 -0.50
N THR A 4 20.78 -13.70 -0.03
CA THR A 4 21.19 -14.06 1.33
C THR A 4 20.39 -13.33 2.39
N ILE A 5 20.03 -12.06 2.14
CA ILE A 5 19.16 -11.27 3.02
C ILE A 5 17.71 -11.74 2.88
N LEU A 6 17.23 -11.95 1.65
CA LEU A 6 15.87 -12.43 1.38
C LEU A 6 15.54 -13.73 2.12
N ALA A 7 16.48 -14.67 2.18
CA ALA A 7 16.29 -15.93 2.88
C ALA A 7 16.15 -15.80 4.41
N ARG A 8 16.47 -14.64 4.98
CA ARG A 8 16.56 -14.40 6.43
C ARG A 8 15.53 -13.42 6.97
N VAL A 9 14.77 -12.75 6.10
CA VAL A 9 13.72 -11.80 6.49
C VAL A 9 12.35 -12.46 6.55
N ALA A 10 11.46 -11.94 7.39
CA ALA A 10 10.15 -12.53 7.62
C ALA A 10 9.22 -12.42 6.40
N LYS A 11 9.34 -11.34 5.62
CA LYS A 11 8.54 -11.07 4.42
C LYS A 11 9.44 -10.69 3.23
N PRO A 12 10.07 -11.67 2.57
CA PRO A 12 11.00 -11.40 1.47
C PRO A 12 10.33 -10.78 0.24
N SER A 13 9.04 -11.03 0.02
CA SER A 13 8.26 -10.49 -1.10
C SER A 13 8.29 -8.96 -1.20
N ARG A 14 8.56 -8.25 -0.09
CA ARG A 14 8.75 -6.79 -0.03
C ARG A 14 9.97 -6.28 -0.81
N TYR A 15 10.95 -7.15 -1.07
CA TYR A 15 12.28 -6.76 -1.54
C TYR A 15 12.70 -7.47 -2.83
N LEU A 16 11.77 -8.20 -3.48
CA LEU A 16 12.10 -9.02 -4.64
C LEU A 16 12.39 -8.19 -5.88
N GLY A 17 11.55 -7.21 -6.22
CA GLY A 17 11.59 -6.58 -7.55
C GLY A 17 11.14 -7.54 -8.65
N GLY A 18 11.20 -7.11 -9.90
CA GLY A 18 10.81 -7.94 -11.06
C GLY A 18 9.31 -8.19 -11.19
N GLU A 19 8.49 -7.35 -10.55
CA GLU A 19 7.04 -7.42 -10.63
C GLU A 19 6.52 -7.18 -12.06
N VAL A 20 5.31 -7.67 -12.33
CA VAL A 20 4.65 -7.41 -13.62
C VAL A 20 4.43 -5.91 -13.79
N ASN A 21 4.70 -5.41 -14.99
CA ASN A 21 4.72 -3.99 -15.37
C ASN A 21 5.82 -3.14 -14.71
N ALA A 22 6.76 -3.73 -13.97
CA ALA A 22 7.97 -3.00 -13.57
C ALA A 22 8.82 -2.66 -14.80
N VAL A 23 9.25 -1.42 -14.89
CA VAL A 23 10.08 -0.89 -15.98
C VAL A 23 11.54 -0.94 -15.56
N VAL A 24 12.34 -1.69 -16.32
CA VAL A 24 13.81 -1.71 -16.23
C VAL A 24 14.36 -1.22 -17.55
N LYS A 25 15.16 -0.15 -17.53
CA LYS A 25 15.73 0.47 -18.73
C LYS A 25 17.17 0.05 -18.95
N ASP A 26 17.58 0.01 -20.21
CA ASP A 26 18.98 -0.15 -20.61
C ASP A 26 19.81 1.04 -20.08
N PRO A 27 20.77 0.81 -19.17
CA PRO A 27 21.57 1.88 -18.58
C PRO A 27 22.31 2.75 -19.60
N SER A 28 22.63 2.22 -20.79
CA SER A 28 23.32 2.98 -21.85
C SER A 28 22.46 4.08 -22.47
N ARG A 29 21.13 4.00 -22.32
CA ARG A 29 20.15 4.96 -22.85
C ARG A 29 19.63 5.92 -21.78
N VAL A 30 19.96 5.66 -20.52
CA VAL A 30 19.49 6.43 -19.38
C VAL A 30 20.45 7.58 -19.14
N SER A 31 19.94 8.80 -19.28
CA SER A 31 20.68 9.99 -18.89
C SER A 31 20.40 10.37 -17.45
N LEU A 32 19.20 10.15 -16.90
CA LEU A 32 18.84 10.56 -15.54
C LEU A 32 18.25 9.40 -14.75
N THR A 33 18.62 9.26 -13.49
CA THR A 33 18.10 8.26 -12.57
C THR A 33 17.35 8.90 -11.42
N PHE A 34 16.15 8.39 -11.14
CA PHE A 34 15.24 8.95 -10.14
C PHE A 34 14.76 7.86 -9.19
N ALA A 35 15.11 7.94 -7.91
CA ALA A 35 14.53 7.09 -6.88
C ALA A 35 13.24 7.70 -6.35
N LEU A 36 12.11 7.03 -6.57
CA LEU A 36 10.83 7.34 -5.96
C LEU A 36 10.75 6.60 -4.63
N ALA A 37 11.13 7.31 -3.56
CA ALA A 37 11.22 6.78 -2.21
C ALA A 37 9.91 6.99 -1.44
N PHE A 38 9.45 5.95 -0.75
CA PHE A 38 8.32 6.04 0.17
C PHE A 38 8.79 5.68 1.59
N PRO A 39 8.67 6.59 2.58
CA PRO A 39 9.23 6.42 3.92
C PRO A 39 8.36 5.53 4.83
N ASP A 40 7.94 4.38 4.33
CA ASP A 40 7.17 3.37 5.06
C ASP A 40 7.39 1.99 4.39
N ALA A 41 6.81 0.94 4.95
CA ALA A 41 6.86 -0.41 4.45
C ALA A 41 6.26 -0.51 3.04
N TYR A 42 6.76 -1.48 2.28
CA TYR A 42 6.35 -1.77 0.91
C TYR A 42 4.82 -1.84 0.73
N GLU A 43 4.11 -2.52 1.64
CA GLU A 43 2.65 -2.69 1.53
C GLU A 43 1.88 -1.35 1.56
N VAL A 44 2.37 -0.38 2.33
CA VAL A 44 1.80 0.96 2.43
C VAL A 44 2.19 1.77 1.19
N GLY A 45 3.48 1.82 0.87
CA GLY A 45 3.99 2.61 -0.24
C GLY A 45 3.45 2.18 -1.61
N MET A 46 3.32 0.87 -1.86
CA MET A 46 2.71 0.36 -3.11
C MET A 46 1.22 0.62 -3.24
N SER A 47 0.55 1.02 -2.16
CA SER A 47 -0.86 1.44 -2.20
C SER A 47 -1.01 2.92 -2.56
N HIS A 48 0.08 3.70 -2.58
CA HIS A 48 0.05 5.14 -2.85
C HIS A 48 -0.10 5.44 -4.34
N LEU A 49 -1.21 6.07 -4.72
CA LEU A 49 -1.51 6.37 -6.13
C LEU A 49 -0.55 7.41 -6.72
N GLY A 50 -0.17 8.45 -5.97
CA GLY A 50 0.76 9.47 -6.46
C GLY A 50 2.12 8.89 -6.86
N LEU A 51 2.60 7.87 -6.13
CA LEU A 51 3.84 7.16 -6.45
C LEU A 51 3.74 6.46 -7.81
N LYS A 52 2.59 5.82 -8.09
CA LYS A 52 2.32 5.12 -9.36
C LYS A 52 2.22 6.09 -10.53
N ILE A 53 1.59 7.25 -10.34
CA ILE A 53 1.47 8.30 -11.35
C ILE A 53 2.87 8.83 -11.71
N LEU A 54 3.67 9.24 -10.71
CA LEU A 54 5.02 9.75 -10.96
C LEU A 54 5.94 8.70 -11.58
N TYR A 55 5.83 7.43 -11.16
CA TYR A 55 6.58 6.32 -11.75
C TYR A 55 6.28 6.15 -13.24
N ASP A 56 5.01 6.20 -13.63
CA ASP A 56 4.59 6.10 -15.04
C ASP A 56 5.06 7.30 -15.87
N ILE A 57 4.82 8.53 -15.39
CA ILE A 57 5.22 9.77 -16.08
C ILE A 57 6.73 9.78 -16.37
N LEU A 58 7.56 9.51 -15.35
CA LEU A 58 9.01 9.51 -15.52
C LEU A 58 9.47 8.36 -16.43
N ASN A 59 8.90 7.16 -16.30
CA ASN A 59 9.31 6.02 -17.09
C ASN A 59 8.81 6.05 -18.54
N ARG A 60 7.86 6.91 -18.92
CA ARG A 60 7.53 7.16 -20.33
C ARG A 60 8.65 7.88 -21.09
N ARG A 61 9.47 8.68 -20.42
CA ARG A 61 10.63 9.37 -21.03
C ARG A 61 11.79 8.38 -21.21
N PRO A 62 12.20 7.99 -22.42
CA PRO A 62 13.19 6.92 -22.63
C PRO A 62 14.53 7.15 -21.92
N GLU A 63 14.89 8.40 -21.68
CA GLU A 63 16.15 8.85 -21.09
C GLU A 63 16.14 8.95 -19.55
N ILE A 64 15.01 8.69 -18.88
CA ILE A 64 14.87 8.73 -17.42
C ILE A 64 14.55 7.34 -16.88
N ALA A 65 15.34 6.79 -15.96
CA ALA A 65 14.98 5.59 -15.22
C ALA A 65 14.44 5.96 -13.83
N ALA A 66 13.14 5.77 -13.62
CA ALA A 66 12.53 5.94 -12.29
C ALA A 66 12.34 4.57 -11.61
N GLU A 67 12.83 4.47 -10.37
CA GLU A 67 12.91 3.22 -9.62
C GLU A 67 12.33 3.41 -8.20
N ARG A 68 11.71 2.37 -7.64
CA ARG A 68 11.02 2.43 -6.35
C ARG A 68 11.95 2.03 -5.21
N VAL A 69 11.85 2.77 -4.10
CA VAL A 69 12.58 2.48 -2.86
C VAL A 69 11.62 2.61 -1.67
N PHE A 70 11.66 1.66 -0.74
CA PHE A 70 10.81 1.64 0.45
C PHE A 70 11.67 1.52 1.71
N ALA A 71 11.14 1.96 2.86
CA ALA A 71 11.82 1.77 4.13
C ALA A 71 11.92 0.26 4.45
N PRO A 72 13.13 -0.29 4.71
CA PRO A 72 13.24 -1.67 5.11
C PRO A 72 12.66 -1.86 6.51
N TRP A 73 11.97 -2.97 6.71
CA TRP A 73 11.52 -3.37 8.05
C TRP A 73 12.73 -3.73 8.93
N ASP A 74 12.54 -3.73 10.25
CA ASP A 74 13.63 -3.87 11.22
C ASP A 74 14.51 -5.11 11.06
N ASP A 75 13.92 -6.24 10.66
CA ASP A 75 14.66 -7.48 10.43
C ASP A 75 15.59 -7.36 9.23
N ALA A 76 15.11 -6.74 8.14
CA ALA A 76 15.92 -6.44 6.97
C ALA A 76 16.98 -5.36 7.27
N GLU A 77 16.59 -4.27 7.94
CA GLU A 77 17.50 -3.19 8.32
C GLU A 77 18.65 -3.72 9.18
N ALA A 78 18.36 -4.54 10.19
CA ALA A 78 19.39 -5.10 11.07
C ALA A 78 20.42 -5.96 10.31
N ILE A 79 19.97 -6.74 9.31
CA ILE A 79 20.87 -7.52 8.46
C ILE A 79 21.67 -6.60 7.54
N MET A 80 21.03 -5.59 6.93
CA MET A 80 21.69 -4.62 6.07
C MET A 80 22.80 -3.87 6.80
N ARG A 81 22.51 -3.32 7.99
CA ARG A 81 23.50 -2.63 8.83
C ARG A 81 24.66 -3.55 9.24
N ARG A 82 24.37 -4.80 9.64
CA ARG A 82 25.42 -5.78 10.03
C ARG A 82 26.33 -6.16 8.86
N THR A 83 25.79 -6.21 7.64
CA THR A 83 26.54 -6.61 6.43
C THR A 83 27.12 -5.44 5.66
N GLY A 84 26.82 -4.20 6.05
CA GLY A 84 27.20 -3.01 5.28
C GLY A 84 26.48 -2.91 3.93
N THR A 85 25.32 -3.57 3.77
CA THR A 85 24.55 -3.53 2.53
C THR A 85 23.74 -2.24 2.46
N PRO A 86 23.96 -1.35 1.47
CA PRO A 86 23.22 -0.10 1.39
C PRO A 86 21.77 -0.31 0.94
N LEU A 87 20.89 0.63 1.30
CA LEU A 87 19.53 0.69 0.78
C LEU A 87 19.54 0.92 -0.73
N ALA A 88 18.73 0.14 -1.44
CA ALA A 88 18.73 0.08 -2.90
C ALA A 88 17.32 -0.08 -3.46
N SER A 89 17.16 0.25 -4.74
CA SER A 89 15.91 0.12 -5.48
C SER A 89 15.47 -1.31 -5.75
N LEU A 90 14.18 -1.49 -6.06
CA LEU A 90 13.61 -2.78 -6.41
C LEU A 90 13.92 -3.20 -7.85
N GLU A 91 13.96 -2.26 -8.78
CA GLU A 91 14.11 -2.52 -10.22
C GLU A 91 15.49 -3.05 -10.57
N THR A 92 16.55 -2.34 -10.15
CA THR A 92 17.93 -2.66 -10.53
C THR A 92 18.85 -2.97 -9.37
N GLY A 93 18.40 -2.76 -8.12
CA GLY A 93 19.29 -2.86 -6.95
C GLY A 93 20.30 -1.72 -6.86
N ARG A 94 20.04 -0.59 -7.52
CA ARG A 94 20.87 0.61 -7.45
C ARG A 94 20.80 1.22 -6.04
N SER A 95 21.96 1.53 -5.45
CA SER A 95 22.03 2.19 -4.14
C SER A 95 21.50 3.61 -4.18
N LEU A 96 20.84 4.06 -3.10
CA LEU A 96 20.25 5.40 -3.01
C LEU A 96 21.23 6.54 -3.33
N SER A 97 22.47 6.44 -2.84
CA SER A 97 23.54 7.42 -3.08
C SER A 97 23.99 7.54 -4.54
N SER A 98 23.65 6.56 -5.38
CA SER A 98 24.05 6.51 -6.80
C SER A 98 22.98 7.01 -7.78
N PHE A 99 21.85 7.52 -7.27
CA PHE A 99 20.84 8.19 -8.08
C PHE A 99 21.21 9.66 -8.34
N ASP A 100 20.64 10.26 -9.38
CA ASP A 100 20.71 11.72 -9.59
C ASP A 100 19.72 12.44 -8.67
N ILE A 101 18.53 11.86 -8.48
CA ILE A 101 17.44 12.43 -7.68
C ILE A 101 16.83 11.34 -6.80
N VAL A 102 16.51 11.68 -5.55
CA VAL A 102 15.70 10.87 -4.64
C VAL A 102 14.51 11.72 -4.20
N GLY A 103 13.29 11.31 -4.54
CA GLY A 103 12.06 12.01 -4.15
C GLY A 103 11.26 11.23 -3.12
N PHE A 104 11.00 11.85 -1.96
CA PHE A 104 10.18 11.28 -0.88
C PHE A 104 8.71 11.74 -0.97
N SER A 105 7.78 10.82 -0.77
CA SER A 105 6.35 11.14 -0.58
C SER A 105 6.01 11.21 0.91
N LEU A 106 5.86 12.40 1.47
CA LEU A 106 5.55 12.64 2.89
C LEU A 106 4.03 12.69 3.11
N GLN A 107 3.46 11.55 3.53
CA GLN A 107 2.02 11.40 3.77
C GLN A 107 1.61 11.73 5.21
N TYR A 108 2.49 11.46 6.18
CA TYR A 108 2.25 11.65 7.61
C TYR A 108 3.55 12.10 8.31
N GLU A 109 3.44 12.88 9.37
CA GLU A 109 4.60 13.43 10.10
C GLU A 109 5.35 12.35 10.90
N LEU A 110 4.66 11.30 11.35
CA LEU A 110 5.27 10.19 12.08
C LEU A 110 6.23 9.35 11.22
N GLY A 111 6.21 9.52 9.89
CA GLY A 111 7.15 8.86 8.98
C GLY A 111 8.48 9.62 8.79
N TYR A 112 8.69 10.77 9.44
CA TYR A 112 9.88 11.61 9.20
C TYR A 112 11.20 10.93 9.62
N THR A 113 11.18 10.14 10.69
CA THR A 113 12.35 9.35 11.14
C THR A 113 12.73 8.29 10.10
N ASN A 114 11.77 7.73 9.37
CA ASN A 114 12.03 6.79 8.28
C ASN A 114 12.78 7.45 7.11
N VAL A 115 12.52 8.73 6.80
CA VAL A 115 13.28 9.48 5.79
C VAL A 115 14.77 9.53 6.16
N LEU A 116 15.07 9.88 7.42
CA LEU A 116 16.45 10.00 7.90
C LEU A 116 17.13 8.62 7.89
N ASN A 117 16.40 7.58 8.30
CA ASN A 117 16.88 6.21 8.29
C ASN A 117 17.20 5.72 6.87
N MET A 118 16.36 6.05 5.88
CA MET A 118 16.58 5.67 4.48
C MET A 118 17.78 6.40 3.87
N LEU A 119 17.97 7.69 4.19
CA LEU A 119 19.12 8.46 3.74
C LEU A 119 20.43 7.87 4.30
N ASP A 120 20.49 7.65 5.62
CA ASP A 120 21.64 7.05 6.31
C ASP A 120 21.97 5.66 5.76
N LEU A 121 20.98 4.76 5.69
CA LEU A 121 21.17 3.40 5.19
C LEU A 121 21.51 3.38 3.69
N GLY A 122 21.12 4.41 2.94
CA GLY A 122 21.45 4.61 1.53
C GLY A 122 22.81 5.25 1.27
N GLY A 123 23.55 5.63 2.31
CA GLY A 123 24.83 6.32 2.20
C GLY A 123 24.73 7.78 1.75
N VAL A 124 23.60 8.44 2.04
CA VAL A 124 23.37 9.86 1.73
C VAL A 124 23.41 10.67 3.03
N PRO A 125 24.20 11.78 3.11
CA PRO A 125 24.18 12.65 4.28
C PRO A 125 22.75 13.11 4.62
N ILE A 126 22.37 12.97 5.89
CA ILE A 126 21.01 13.28 6.33
C ILE A 126 20.71 14.78 6.23
N ARG A 127 21.70 15.65 6.47
CA ARG A 127 21.55 17.10 6.37
C ARG A 127 21.87 17.59 4.97
N SER A 128 21.02 18.44 4.43
CA SER A 128 21.19 19.05 3.10
C SER A 128 22.52 19.82 2.98
N ALA A 129 22.93 20.53 4.05
CA ALA A 129 24.17 21.32 4.08
C ALA A 129 25.47 20.49 3.94
N GLU A 130 25.41 19.19 4.26
CA GLU A 130 26.53 18.26 4.14
C GLU A 130 26.65 17.65 2.74
N ARG A 131 25.64 17.86 1.89
CA ARG A 131 25.60 17.31 0.53
C ARG A 131 26.40 18.20 -0.43
N THR A 132 26.88 17.55 -1.48
CA THR A 132 27.66 18.14 -2.57
C THR A 132 27.12 17.65 -3.91
N ALA A 133 27.70 18.10 -5.02
CA ALA A 133 27.35 17.61 -6.36
C ALA A 133 27.58 16.09 -6.58
N ALA A 134 28.31 15.42 -5.68
CA ALA A 134 28.49 13.96 -5.71
C ALA A 134 27.26 13.20 -5.20
N HIS A 135 26.42 13.84 -4.38
CA HIS A 135 25.24 13.24 -3.76
C HIS A 135 23.98 13.52 -4.59
N PRO A 136 22.93 12.69 -4.50
CA PRO A 136 21.65 12.96 -5.15
C PRO A 136 21.03 14.28 -4.68
N LEU A 137 20.19 14.85 -5.53
CA LEU A 137 19.22 15.87 -5.15
C LEU A 137 18.08 15.22 -4.36
N ILE A 138 17.84 15.69 -3.14
CA ILE A 138 16.76 15.16 -2.29
C ILE A 138 15.53 16.06 -2.39
N LEU A 139 14.45 15.49 -2.92
CA LEU A 139 13.15 16.14 -3.05
C LEU A 139 12.15 15.55 -2.05
N ALA A 140 11.14 16.34 -1.68
CA ALA A 140 9.98 15.82 -0.98
C ALA A 140 8.68 16.45 -1.50
N GLY A 141 7.62 15.65 -1.60
CA GLY A 141 6.26 16.09 -1.93
C GLY A 141 5.23 15.38 -1.04
N GLY A 142 3.95 15.59 -1.32
CA GLY A 142 2.85 15.03 -0.52
C GLY A 142 2.23 16.03 0.47
N PRO A 143 1.13 15.66 1.14
CA PRO A 143 0.34 16.60 1.93
C PRO A 143 1.09 17.21 3.13
N CYS A 144 2.07 16.52 3.72
CA CYS A 144 2.78 17.09 4.86
C CYS A 144 3.73 18.24 4.47
N VAL A 145 4.10 18.39 3.19
CA VAL A 145 5.03 19.45 2.77
C VAL A 145 4.42 20.85 2.81
N PHE A 146 3.11 20.96 3.05
CA PHE A 146 2.45 22.23 3.34
C PHE A 146 2.83 22.82 4.70
N ASN A 147 3.54 22.10 5.57
CA ASN A 147 4.46 22.71 6.52
C ASN A 147 5.84 22.06 6.36
N PRO A 148 6.73 22.63 5.53
CA PRO A 148 8.01 22.01 5.21
C PRO A 148 9.07 22.21 6.30
N GLU A 149 8.88 23.17 7.20
CA GLU A 149 9.91 23.66 8.12
C GLU A 149 10.49 22.58 9.05
N PRO A 150 9.71 21.65 9.63
CA PRO A 150 10.27 20.56 10.43
C PRO A 150 11.28 19.68 9.67
N MET A 151 11.14 19.58 8.35
CA MET A 151 12.00 18.77 7.48
C MET A 151 13.00 19.60 6.66
N ALA A 152 12.96 20.94 6.75
CA ALA A 152 13.77 21.85 5.94
C ALA A 152 15.28 21.56 5.97
N PRO A 153 15.91 21.20 7.11
CA PRO A 153 17.34 20.88 7.12
C PRO A 153 17.74 19.58 6.41
N PHE A 154 16.78 18.71 6.09
CA PHE A 154 17.04 17.38 5.52
C PHE A 154 16.70 17.28 4.02
N ILE A 155 15.92 18.21 3.48
CA ILE A 155 15.41 18.17 2.10
C ILE A 155 15.99 19.34 1.30
N ASP A 156 16.44 19.07 0.07
CA ASP A 156 17.05 20.11 -0.77
C ASP A 156 15.98 21.00 -1.42
N ALA A 157 14.86 20.40 -1.87
CA ALA A 157 13.69 21.15 -2.36
C ALA A 157 12.38 20.40 -2.12
N PHE A 158 11.31 21.14 -1.82
CA PHE A 158 9.96 20.62 -1.65
C PHE A 158 9.10 20.94 -2.87
N VAL A 159 8.23 20.00 -3.25
CA VAL A 159 7.24 20.15 -4.32
C VAL A 159 5.85 20.24 -3.70
N LEU A 160 5.21 21.39 -3.86
CA LEU A 160 3.93 21.74 -3.29
C LEU A 160 2.81 21.54 -4.32
N GLY A 161 1.79 20.75 -3.96
CA GLY A 161 0.63 20.51 -4.82
C GLY A 161 0.81 19.32 -5.77
N ASP A 162 0.31 19.47 -6.98
CA ASP A 162 0.32 18.39 -7.99
C ASP A 162 1.73 18.20 -8.59
N GLY A 163 2.18 16.95 -8.68
CA GLY A 163 3.55 16.60 -9.03
C GLY A 163 3.76 16.26 -10.50
N GLU A 164 2.69 16.01 -11.24
CA GLU A 164 2.72 15.36 -12.56
C GLU A 164 3.50 16.16 -13.61
N GLU A 165 3.35 17.48 -13.66
CA GLU A 165 4.05 18.36 -14.61
C GLU A 165 5.44 18.76 -14.09
N VAL A 166 5.49 19.21 -12.83
CA VAL A 166 6.70 19.77 -12.21
C VAL A 166 7.82 18.75 -12.04
N VAL A 167 7.50 17.45 -11.91
CA VAL A 167 8.53 16.40 -11.81
C VAL A 167 9.40 16.33 -13.08
N LEU A 168 8.82 16.58 -14.26
CA LEU A 168 9.54 16.59 -15.53
C LEU A 168 10.36 17.87 -15.69
N GLU A 169 9.83 19.03 -15.28
CA GLU A 169 10.60 20.28 -15.25
C GLU A 169 11.84 20.16 -14.38
N ILE A 170 11.70 19.59 -13.18
CA ILE A 170 12.83 19.34 -12.27
C ILE A 170 13.81 18.35 -12.91
N ALA A 171 13.32 17.27 -13.50
CA ALA A 171 14.16 16.28 -14.18
C ALA A 171 15.00 16.92 -15.29
N ASP A 172 14.39 17.75 -16.14
CA ASP A 172 15.08 18.44 -17.22
C ASP A 172 16.09 19.47 -16.68
N LEU A 173 15.79 20.20 -15.60
CA LEU A 173 16.74 21.11 -14.93
C LEU A 173 17.98 20.39 -14.38
N VAL A 174 17.79 19.20 -13.77
CA VAL A 174 18.89 18.40 -13.22
C VAL A 174 19.75 17.79 -14.34
N ARG A 175 19.12 17.33 -15.43
CA ARG A 175 19.84 16.86 -16.63
C ARG A 175 20.71 17.97 -17.22
N ASP A 176 20.12 19.13 -17.48
CA ASP A 176 20.82 20.33 -17.96
C ASP A 176 22.01 20.70 -17.07
N TRP A 177 21.82 20.65 -15.75
CA TRP A 177 22.86 20.97 -14.77
C TRP A 177 24.01 19.95 -14.84
N ARG A 178 23.71 18.67 -14.97
CA ARG A 178 24.73 17.62 -15.10
C ARG A 178 25.50 17.74 -16.42
N ASP A 179 24.81 18.00 -17.53
CA ASP A 179 25.41 18.09 -18.86
C ASP A 179 26.37 19.29 -18.98
N ARG A 180 26.15 20.35 -18.19
CA ARG A 180 27.09 21.48 -18.05
C ARG A 180 28.31 21.18 -17.16
N GLY A 181 28.39 19.98 -16.59
CA GLY A 181 29.48 19.52 -15.72
C GLY A 181 29.24 19.86 -14.24
N ARG A 182 29.01 18.84 -13.42
CA ARG A 182 28.78 18.95 -11.97
C ARG A 182 29.88 19.69 -11.20
N THR A 183 31.12 19.65 -11.71
CA THR A 183 32.28 20.31 -11.09
C THR A 183 32.21 21.84 -11.17
N ALA A 184 31.43 22.41 -12.10
CA ALA A 184 31.23 23.85 -12.24
C ALA A 184 30.23 24.44 -11.21
N ASP A 185 29.60 23.59 -10.39
CA ASP A 185 28.66 23.95 -9.34
C ASP A 185 28.70 22.91 -8.19
N PRO A 186 29.82 22.80 -7.46
CA PRO A 186 30.09 21.72 -6.51
C PRO A 186 29.13 21.72 -5.30
N ARG A 187 28.52 22.87 -5.00
CA ARG A 187 27.53 23.07 -3.94
C ARG A 187 26.08 23.15 -4.43
N ARG A 188 25.85 22.97 -5.74
CA ARG A 188 24.51 23.02 -6.37
C ARG A 188 23.79 24.36 -6.25
N GLU A 189 24.49 25.45 -5.95
CA GLU A 189 23.87 26.77 -5.70
C GLU A 189 23.12 27.27 -6.94
N LYS A 190 23.69 27.09 -8.13
CA LYS A 190 23.04 27.49 -9.39
C LYS A 190 21.81 26.63 -9.68
N LEU A 191 21.88 25.33 -9.37
CA LEU A 191 20.74 24.44 -9.48
C LEU A 191 19.61 24.85 -8.52
N MET A 192 19.93 25.12 -7.25
CA MET A 192 18.96 25.60 -6.24
C MET A 192 18.28 26.90 -6.68
N ASP A 193 19.03 27.83 -7.25
CA ASP A 193 18.48 29.08 -7.80
C ASP A 193 17.55 28.87 -8.98
N ARG A 194 17.81 27.87 -9.83
CA ARG A 194 16.91 27.50 -10.94
C ARG A 194 15.66 26.82 -10.42
N LEU A 195 15.80 25.90 -9.48
CA LEU A 195 14.67 25.20 -8.85
C LEU A 195 13.73 26.17 -8.14
N ALA A 196 14.25 27.16 -7.42
CA ALA A 196 13.44 28.17 -6.73
C ALA A 196 12.63 29.08 -7.67
N LYS A 197 12.89 29.05 -8.99
CA LYS A 197 12.09 29.77 -9.99
C LYS A 197 10.95 28.92 -10.57
N VAL A 198 10.96 27.61 -10.31
CA VAL A 198 9.89 26.71 -10.70
C VAL A 198 8.73 26.90 -9.73
N GLU A 199 7.55 27.18 -10.24
CA GLU A 199 6.37 27.33 -9.41
C GLU A 199 6.09 26.02 -8.63
N GLY A 200 5.60 26.15 -7.40
CA GLY A 200 5.42 25.05 -6.45
C GLY A 200 6.69 24.45 -5.88
N VAL A 201 7.88 24.95 -6.23
CA VAL A 201 9.14 24.46 -5.66
C VAL A 201 9.63 25.41 -4.55
N TYR A 202 9.70 24.89 -3.33
CA TYR A 202 10.29 25.59 -2.18
C TYR A 202 11.70 25.06 -1.91
N VAL A 203 12.70 25.94 -1.87
CA VAL A 203 14.10 25.59 -1.61
C VAL A 203 14.54 26.14 -0.24
N PRO A 204 14.60 25.32 0.82
CA PRO A 204 14.75 25.80 2.19
C PRO A 204 16.06 26.55 2.47
N ALA A 205 17.13 26.17 1.77
CA ALA A 205 18.45 26.79 1.91
C ALA A 205 18.47 28.27 1.53
N LEU A 206 17.44 28.77 0.83
CA LEU A 206 17.31 30.17 0.46
C LEU A 206 16.56 31.00 1.49
N PHE A 207 16.07 30.41 2.59
CA PHE A 207 15.24 31.07 3.59
C PHE A 207 15.87 31.04 4.97
N GLU A 208 15.76 32.15 5.70
CA GLU A 208 16.16 32.30 7.10
C GLU A 208 14.97 32.69 7.97
N THR A 209 14.92 32.16 9.19
CA THR A 209 13.84 32.40 10.15
C THR A 209 14.41 33.06 11.41
N THR A 210 13.85 34.19 11.81
CA THR A 210 14.15 34.83 13.11
C THR A 210 12.98 34.63 14.07
N TYR A 211 13.29 34.59 15.36
CA TYR A 211 12.34 34.27 16.42
C TYR A 211 12.29 35.40 17.45
N ALA A 212 11.08 35.73 17.89
CA ALA A 212 10.85 36.65 18.99
C ALA A 212 11.27 36.02 20.33
N PRO A 213 11.50 36.82 21.40
CA PRO A 213 11.89 36.30 22.73
C PRO A 213 10.94 35.25 23.32
N GLY A 214 9.65 35.26 22.97
CA GLY A 214 8.66 34.27 23.38
C GLY A 214 8.65 32.98 22.54
N GLY A 215 9.59 32.84 21.60
CA GLY A 215 9.72 31.67 20.73
C GLY A 215 8.81 31.67 19.50
N GLY A 216 7.92 32.65 19.33
CA GLY A 216 7.15 32.83 18.09
C GLY A 216 8.04 33.29 16.92
N ILE A 217 7.59 33.08 15.68
CA ILE A 217 8.34 33.52 14.50
C ILE A 217 8.17 35.03 14.34
N GLU A 218 9.29 35.75 14.23
CA GLU A 218 9.31 37.18 13.98
C GLU A 218 9.38 37.48 12.47
N LYS A 219 10.12 36.68 11.71
CA LYS A 219 10.28 36.84 10.27
C LYS A 219 10.72 35.54 9.59
N ILE A 220 10.18 35.30 8.39
CA ILE A 220 10.70 34.31 7.43
C ILE A 220 11.15 35.12 6.21
N ALA A 221 12.45 35.09 5.90
CA ALA A 221 13.05 35.94 4.89
C ALA A 221 13.80 35.11 3.85
N ASP A 222 13.58 35.42 2.58
CA ASP A 222 14.46 34.97 1.51
C ASP A 222 15.82 35.67 1.65
N SER A 223 16.89 34.89 1.66
CA SER A 223 18.30 35.31 1.75
C SER A 223 18.72 36.31 0.69
N LYS A 224 17.99 36.41 -0.43
CA LYS A 224 18.23 37.38 -1.52
C LYS A 224 17.26 38.56 -1.49
N GLY A 225 16.54 38.75 -0.39
CA GLY A 225 15.63 39.88 -0.17
C GLY A 225 14.40 39.87 -1.07
N ARG A 226 14.08 38.73 -1.70
CA ARG A 226 12.96 38.62 -2.62
C ARG A 226 11.66 38.42 -1.83
N SER A 227 10.59 39.10 -2.21
CA SER A 227 9.25 38.86 -1.65
C SER A 227 8.62 37.65 -2.34
N TRP A 228 8.73 36.45 -1.77
CA TRP A 228 8.09 35.24 -2.31
C TRP A 228 6.90 34.79 -1.46
N LYS A 229 5.81 34.44 -2.15
CA LYS A 229 4.89 33.39 -1.71
C LYS A 229 5.06 32.23 -2.68
N ILE A 230 5.41 31.04 -2.17
CA ILE A 230 5.59 29.86 -3.02
C ILE A 230 4.21 29.29 -3.30
N ARG A 231 3.67 29.62 -4.49
CA ARG A 231 2.38 29.12 -4.95
C ARG A 231 2.47 27.65 -5.33
N LYS A 232 1.57 26.82 -4.79
CA LYS A 232 1.50 25.38 -5.12
C LYS A 232 1.20 25.15 -6.61
N ARG A 233 1.62 24.00 -7.13
CA ARG A 233 1.19 23.50 -8.44
C ARG A 233 -0.23 22.94 -8.40
N THR A 234 -0.99 23.23 -9.45
CA THR A 234 -2.36 22.72 -9.63
C THR A 234 -2.55 22.36 -11.10
N ILE A 235 -2.82 21.10 -11.38
CA ILE A 235 -3.26 20.67 -12.71
C ILE A 235 -4.67 21.18 -12.92
N SER A 236 -4.88 21.93 -14.00
CA SER A 236 -6.17 22.58 -14.28
C SER A 236 -7.29 21.57 -14.56
N ARG A 237 -6.97 20.42 -15.17
CA ARG A 237 -7.96 19.39 -15.55
C ARG A 237 -7.40 17.98 -15.39
N LEU A 238 -8.17 17.10 -14.74
CA LEU A 238 -7.79 15.69 -14.57
C LEU A 238 -8.06 14.84 -15.81
N THR A 239 -9.15 15.10 -16.52
CA THR A 239 -9.50 14.32 -17.71
C THR A 239 -8.43 14.43 -18.79
N ALA A 240 -7.94 13.29 -19.26
CA ALA A 240 -6.80 13.16 -20.16
C ALA A 240 -5.42 13.58 -19.59
N ALA A 241 -5.34 13.95 -18.31
CA ALA A 241 -4.05 14.04 -17.63
C ALA A 241 -3.41 12.66 -17.52
N ASP A 242 -2.08 12.62 -17.51
CA ASP A 242 -1.32 11.38 -17.44
C ASP A 242 -1.73 10.53 -16.24
N TYR A 243 -2.02 9.26 -16.53
CA TYR A 243 -2.47 8.29 -15.53
C TYR A 243 -1.94 6.89 -15.87
N PRO A 244 -1.47 6.12 -14.88
CA PRO A 244 -0.94 4.79 -15.12
C PRO A 244 -2.05 3.83 -15.51
N VAL A 245 -1.99 3.29 -16.73
CA VAL A 245 -2.89 2.23 -17.20
C VAL A 245 -2.27 0.84 -17.15
N ALA A 246 -0.98 0.74 -16.81
CA ALA A 246 -0.26 -0.49 -16.54
C ALA A 246 0.56 -0.34 -15.25
N PRO A 247 -0.09 -0.05 -14.09
CA PRO A 247 0.65 0.08 -12.84
C PRO A 247 1.35 -1.24 -12.49
N VAL A 248 2.46 -1.14 -11.76
CA VAL A 248 3.18 -2.29 -11.24
C VAL A 248 2.27 -3.15 -10.37
N VAL A 249 2.26 -4.46 -10.63
CA VAL A 249 1.43 -5.42 -9.91
C VAL A 249 2.26 -6.09 -8.81
N PRO A 250 2.04 -5.74 -7.52
CA PRO A 250 2.83 -6.26 -6.43
C PRO A 250 2.66 -7.78 -6.29
N PHE A 251 3.74 -8.47 -5.90
CA PHE A 251 3.66 -9.89 -5.53
C PHE A 251 3.00 -10.10 -4.17
N ALA A 252 3.37 -9.26 -3.19
CA ALA A 252 2.79 -9.29 -1.86
C ALA A 252 1.42 -8.60 -1.83
N PRO A 253 0.47 -9.05 -0.98
CA PRO A 253 -0.75 -8.30 -0.74
C PRO A 253 -0.43 -6.92 -0.14
N ILE A 254 -0.99 -5.87 -0.72
CA ILE A 254 -0.83 -4.48 -0.28
C ILE A 254 -2.12 -3.96 0.37
N VAL A 255 -2.07 -2.80 1.05
CA VAL A 255 -3.24 -2.23 1.76
C VAL A 255 -4.43 -2.00 0.82
N HIS A 256 -4.18 -1.53 -0.40
CA HIS A 256 -5.19 -1.34 -1.44
C HIS A 256 -4.82 -2.12 -2.71
N ASP A 257 -5.05 -3.43 -2.68
CA ASP A 257 -4.65 -4.35 -3.74
C ASP A 257 -5.72 -4.49 -4.85
N ARG A 258 -5.91 -3.40 -5.60
CA ARG A 258 -6.96 -3.24 -6.63
C ARG A 258 -6.59 -2.17 -7.65
N VAL A 259 -7.28 -2.13 -8.78
CA VAL A 259 -7.22 -0.99 -9.70
C VAL A 259 -7.85 0.21 -9.01
N ALA A 260 -7.08 1.25 -8.73
CA ALA A 260 -7.62 2.51 -8.23
C ALA A 260 -7.62 3.53 -9.37
N VAL A 261 -8.76 4.18 -9.63
CA VAL A 261 -8.88 5.30 -10.58
C VAL A 261 -9.38 6.53 -9.84
N GLU A 262 -8.61 7.62 -9.89
CA GLU A 262 -8.98 8.90 -9.28
C GLU A 262 -10.09 9.56 -10.09
N ILE A 263 -11.31 9.60 -9.56
CA ILE A 263 -12.48 10.19 -10.24
C ILE A 263 -12.57 11.71 -10.04
N ALA A 264 -12.00 12.21 -8.95
CA ALA A 264 -11.97 13.64 -8.62
C ALA A 264 -10.85 13.97 -7.63
N ARG A 265 -10.30 15.18 -7.73
CA ARG A 265 -9.29 15.75 -6.83
C ARG A 265 -9.80 17.08 -6.25
N GLY A 266 -9.63 17.27 -4.96
CA GLY A 266 -10.21 18.41 -4.23
C GLY A 266 -11.59 18.13 -3.64
N CYS A 267 -12.08 19.02 -2.79
CA CYS A 267 -13.37 18.90 -2.11
C CYS A 267 -13.91 20.30 -1.76
N THR A 268 -15.20 20.57 -2.01
CA THR A 268 -15.83 21.88 -1.76
C THR A 268 -16.56 21.96 -0.41
N ARG A 269 -16.73 20.83 0.30
CA ARG A 269 -17.53 20.73 1.54
C ARG A 269 -17.04 21.64 2.68
N GLY A 270 -15.77 22.05 2.67
CA GLY A 270 -15.25 23.04 3.62
C GLY A 270 -15.30 22.61 5.09
N CYS A 271 -15.06 21.33 5.39
CA CYS A 271 -14.95 20.87 6.77
C CYS A 271 -13.72 21.50 7.44
N ARG A 272 -13.91 22.24 8.54
CA ARG A 272 -12.93 23.19 9.09
C ARG A 272 -11.67 22.57 9.72
N PHE A 273 -11.69 21.26 9.95
CA PHE A 273 -10.53 20.47 10.40
C PHE A 273 -9.76 19.81 9.25
N CYS A 274 -10.35 19.72 8.05
CA CYS A 274 -9.86 18.86 6.98
C CYS A 274 -8.86 19.59 6.09
N GLN A 275 -7.56 19.38 6.31
CA GLN A 275 -6.50 19.97 5.50
C GLN A 275 -6.69 19.70 4.00
N ALA A 276 -6.95 18.44 3.63
CA ALA A 276 -7.20 18.03 2.25
C ALA A 276 -8.33 18.83 1.58
N GLY A 277 -9.34 19.26 2.33
CA GLY A 277 -10.44 20.08 1.84
C GLY A 277 -10.06 21.51 1.44
N TYR A 278 -8.88 21.99 1.86
CA TYR A 278 -8.35 23.32 1.52
C TYR A 278 -7.14 23.23 0.59
N ILE A 279 -6.14 22.39 0.90
CA ILE A 279 -4.89 22.32 0.13
C ILE A 279 -5.08 21.77 -1.30
N TYR A 280 -6.11 20.96 -1.56
CA TYR A 280 -6.38 20.39 -2.89
C TYR A 280 -7.37 21.18 -3.74
N ARG A 281 -7.88 22.33 -3.25
CA ARG A 281 -8.77 23.20 -4.05
C ARG A 281 -8.05 23.72 -5.30
N PRO A 282 -8.73 23.91 -6.43
CA PRO A 282 -10.17 23.68 -6.67
C PRO A 282 -10.53 22.20 -6.89
N LEU A 283 -11.83 21.89 -6.79
CA LEU A 283 -12.38 20.58 -7.16
C LEU A 283 -12.26 20.38 -8.67
N ARG A 284 -11.73 19.23 -9.08
CA ARG A 284 -11.58 18.82 -10.48
C ARG A 284 -12.09 17.40 -10.62
N GLU A 285 -12.99 17.17 -11.57
CA GLU A 285 -13.58 15.85 -11.84
C GLU A 285 -13.02 15.28 -13.15
N ARG A 286 -12.95 13.95 -13.25
CA ARG A 286 -12.78 13.26 -14.54
C ARG A 286 -14.13 13.08 -15.22
N THR A 287 -14.14 12.86 -16.54
CA THR A 287 -15.38 12.45 -17.22
C THR A 287 -15.59 10.93 -17.05
N PRO A 288 -16.84 10.43 -17.04
CA PRO A 288 -17.12 8.99 -16.97
C PRO A 288 -16.41 8.17 -18.04
N GLU A 289 -16.31 8.68 -19.27
CA GLU A 289 -15.67 8.02 -20.41
C GLU A 289 -14.16 7.83 -20.19
N ASP A 290 -13.50 8.82 -19.59
CA ASP A 290 -12.09 8.76 -19.23
C ASP A 290 -11.87 7.71 -18.13
N VAL A 291 -12.71 7.74 -17.09
CA VAL A 291 -12.68 6.75 -16.00
C VAL A 291 -12.86 5.32 -16.53
N GLU A 292 -13.83 5.08 -17.40
CA GLU A 292 -14.05 3.76 -18.01
C GLU A 292 -12.89 3.31 -18.88
N THR A 293 -12.28 4.22 -19.63
CA THR A 293 -11.10 3.93 -20.46
C THR A 293 -9.92 3.53 -19.59
N LEU A 294 -9.67 4.27 -18.50
CA LEU A 294 -8.60 3.97 -17.55
C LEU A 294 -8.81 2.63 -16.86
N ILE A 295 -10.04 2.35 -16.40
CA ILE A 295 -10.41 1.07 -15.78
C ILE A 295 -10.21 -0.08 -16.77
N ALA A 296 -10.73 0.04 -18.00
CA ALA A 296 -10.64 -1.00 -19.01
C ALA A 296 -9.18 -1.37 -19.32
N LYS A 297 -8.33 -0.38 -19.57
CA LYS A 297 -6.90 -0.61 -19.84
C LYS A 297 -6.18 -1.19 -18.62
N SER A 298 -6.49 -0.68 -17.42
CA SER A 298 -5.86 -1.14 -16.17
C SER A 298 -6.23 -2.58 -15.82
N LEU A 299 -7.48 -3.00 -16.00
CA LEU A 299 -7.89 -4.38 -15.73
C LEU A 299 -7.19 -5.38 -16.66
N VAL A 300 -7.07 -5.02 -17.95
CA VAL A 300 -6.37 -5.86 -18.94
C VAL A 300 -4.88 -5.98 -18.63
N SER A 301 -4.20 -4.89 -18.28
CA SER A 301 -2.76 -4.89 -18.04
C SER A 301 -2.34 -5.47 -16.69
N THR A 302 -3.25 -5.55 -15.72
CA THR A 302 -2.94 -5.99 -14.35
C THR A 302 -3.49 -7.37 -14.03
N GLY A 303 -4.68 -7.70 -14.55
CA GLY A 303 -5.43 -8.90 -14.19
C GLY A 303 -6.18 -8.79 -12.85
N TYR A 304 -6.37 -7.59 -12.30
CA TYR A 304 -7.14 -7.40 -11.06
C TYR A 304 -8.62 -7.82 -11.19
N GLU A 305 -9.21 -8.12 -10.03
CA GLU A 305 -10.60 -8.56 -9.83
C GLU A 305 -11.43 -7.56 -8.99
N GLU A 306 -10.82 -6.43 -8.67
CA GLU A 306 -11.44 -5.33 -7.94
C GLU A 306 -10.97 -4.00 -8.53
N MET A 307 -11.90 -3.06 -8.64
CA MET A 307 -11.64 -1.66 -8.98
C MET A 307 -12.16 -0.74 -7.89
N ALA A 308 -11.52 0.41 -7.67
CA ALA A 308 -11.93 1.42 -6.71
C ALA A 308 -11.98 2.79 -7.38
N LEU A 309 -13.06 3.53 -7.10
CA LEU A 309 -13.22 4.92 -7.51
C LEU A 309 -12.67 5.83 -6.41
N SER A 310 -11.50 6.42 -6.61
CA SER A 310 -10.77 7.17 -5.59
C SER A 310 -11.06 8.66 -5.67
N SER A 311 -11.42 9.27 -4.54
CA SER A 311 -11.47 10.74 -4.34
C SER A 311 -11.59 11.04 -2.84
N LEU A 312 -11.52 12.32 -2.46
CA LEU A 312 -11.77 12.75 -1.07
C LEU A 312 -13.23 12.55 -0.63
N SER A 313 -14.16 12.54 -1.58
CA SER A 313 -15.59 12.30 -1.35
C SER A 313 -16.22 11.74 -2.63
N ALA A 314 -16.29 10.42 -2.76
CA ALA A 314 -16.79 9.80 -4.00
C ALA A 314 -18.28 10.08 -4.23
N GLY A 315 -19.06 10.17 -3.16
CA GLY A 315 -20.49 10.53 -3.22
C GLY A 315 -20.75 11.95 -3.72
N ASP A 316 -19.72 12.81 -3.72
CA ASP A 316 -19.81 14.17 -4.25
C ASP A 316 -19.49 14.27 -5.75
N TYR A 317 -19.11 13.16 -6.39
CA TYR A 317 -18.84 13.12 -7.82
C TYR A 317 -20.12 13.20 -8.64
N SER A 318 -20.18 14.18 -9.54
CA SER A 318 -21.40 14.59 -10.25
C SER A 318 -22.03 13.49 -11.11
N CYS A 319 -21.26 12.47 -11.52
CA CYS A 319 -21.73 11.37 -12.36
C CYS A 319 -21.62 9.99 -11.69
N LEU A 320 -21.61 9.90 -10.35
CA LEU A 320 -21.38 8.63 -9.65
C LEU A 320 -22.40 7.54 -10.00
N GLY A 321 -23.71 7.84 -9.88
CA GLY A 321 -24.78 6.87 -10.17
C GLY A 321 -24.67 6.30 -11.59
N PRO A 322 -24.71 7.14 -12.64
CA PRO A 322 -24.56 6.69 -14.03
C PRO A 322 -23.27 5.89 -14.29
N LEU A 323 -22.14 6.33 -13.74
CA LEU A 323 -20.85 5.64 -13.89
C LEU A 323 -20.90 4.24 -13.25
N LEU A 324 -21.44 4.12 -12.03
CA LEU A 324 -21.55 2.83 -11.35
C LEU A 324 -22.43 1.85 -12.12
N SER A 325 -23.59 2.27 -12.62
CA SER A 325 -24.45 1.41 -13.44
C SER A 325 -23.74 0.92 -14.71
N ARG A 326 -22.95 1.77 -15.38
CA ARG A 326 -22.14 1.38 -16.56
C ARG A 326 -21.06 0.36 -16.21
N LEU A 327 -20.28 0.62 -15.16
CA LEU A 327 -19.22 -0.28 -14.70
C LEU A 327 -19.78 -1.64 -14.27
N MET A 328 -20.86 -1.64 -13.48
CA MET A 328 -21.51 -2.86 -13.02
C MET A 328 -22.10 -3.68 -14.16
N SER A 329 -22.78 -3.03 -15.12
CA SER A 329 -23.35 -3.70 -16.29
C SER A 329 -22.25 -4.35 -17.15
N ARG A 330 -21.11 -3.69 -17.30
CA ARG A 330 -19.99 -4.16 -18.12
C ARG A 330 -19.18 -5.28 -17.48
N TYR A 331 -18.91 -5.19 -16.17
CA TYR A 331 -17.90 -6.04 -15.53
C TYR A 331 -18.46 -7.06 -14.52
N ALA A 332 -19.74 -7.01 -14.15
CA ALA A 332 -20.34 -8.00 -13.24
C ALA A 332 -20.22 -9.44 -13.79
N GLY A 333 -20.42 -9.63 -15.10
CA GLY A 333 -20.26 -10.94 -15.76
C GLY A 333 -18.82 -11.46 -15.72
N GLN A 334 -17.82 -10.56 -15.64
CA GLN A 334 -16.40 -10.91 -15.54
C GLN A 334 -15.92 -11.06 -14.09
N ARG A 335 -16.86 -11.02 -13.14
CA ARG A 335 -16.64 -11.07 -11.68
C ARG A 335 -15.67 -10.00 -11.16
N VAL A 336 -15.62 -8.83 -11.79
CA VAL A 336 -14.86 -7.70 -11.25
C VAL A 336 -15.75 -6.91 -10.31
N SER A 337 -15.31 -6.78 -9.06
CA SER A 337 -16.04 -6.02 -8.04
C SER A 337 -15.69 -4.54 -8.09
N VAL A 338 -16.68 -3.70 -7.78
CA VAL A 338 -16.47 -2.25 -7.59
C VAL A 338 -16.46 -1.97 -6.09
N SER A 339 -15.34 -1.46 -5.60
CA SER A 339 -15.18 -0.95 -4.25
C SER A 339 -15.46 0.55 -4.21
N LEU A 340 -16.40 0.94 -3.37
CA LEU A 340 -16.65 2.34 -3.06
C LEU A 340 -15.83 2.74 -1.82
N PRO A 341 -15.11 3.87 -1.84
CA PRO A 341 -14.51 4.42 -0.65
C PRO A 341 -15.59 4.92 0.33
N SER A 342 -15.17 5.40 1.50
CA SER A 342 -16.08 6.03 2.47
C SER A 342 -16.95 7.10 1.83
N MET A 343 -18.26 7.04 2.06
CA MET A 343 -19.23 8.03 1.55
C MET A 343 -19.64 8.99 2.66
N ARG A 344 -19.89 10.25 2.29
CA ARG A 344 -20.47 11.25 3.20
C ARG A 344 -21.95 10.93 3.40
N VAL A 345 -22.46 11.13 4.62
CA VAL A 345 -23.91 11.05 4.89
C VAL A 345 -24.67 11.97 3.92
N GLY A 346 -25.74 11.45 3.34
CA GLY A 346 -26.62 12.20 2.43
C GLY A 346 -26.18 12.17 0.97
N THR A 347 -25.13 11.40 0.63
CA THR A 347 -24.66 11.23 -0.76
C THR A 347 -25.06 9.89 -1.38
N LEU A 348 -25.74 9.02 -0.63
CA LEU A 348 -26.19 7.72 -1.11
C LEU A 348 -27.52 7.84 -1.87
N SER A 349 -27.44 7.86 -3.21
CA SER A 349 -28.63 7.89 -4.07
C SER A 349 -29.26 6.50 -4.23
N PRO A 350 -30.58 6.39 -4.52
CA PRO A 350 -31.25 5.10 -4.77
C PRO A 350 -30.58 4.27 -5.88
N GLU A 351 -30.06 4.91 -6.92
CA GLU A 351 -29.34 4.27 -8.02
C GLU A 351 -28.05 3.61 -7.52
N VAL A 352 -27.27 4.32 -6.68
CA VAL A 352 -26.06 3.78 -6.05
C VAL A 352 -26.42 2.58 -5.16
N VAL A 353 -27.49 2.67 -4.37
CA VAL A 353 -27.95 1.57 -3.51
C VAL A 353 -28.29 0.32 -4.33
N ALA A 354 -29.03 0.48 -5.44
CA ALA A 354 -29.44 -0.62 -6.29
C ALA A 354 -28.24 -1.36 -6.89
N GLU A 355 -27.22 -0.64 -7.36
CA GLU A 355 -26.03 -1.26 -7.94
C GLU A 355 -25.13 -1.90 -6.88
N VAL A 356 -24.98 -1.29 -5.71
CA VAL A 356 -24.11 -1.83 -4.65
C VAL A 356 -24.69 -3.13 -4.04
N ARG A 357 -26.00 -3.35 -4.11
CA ARG A 357 -26.62 -4.64 -3.75
C ARG A 357 -26.10 -5.82 -4.57
N ARG A 358 -25.55 -5.57 -5.77
CA ARG A 358 -25.07 -6.60 -6.72
C ARG A 358 -23.60 -6.98 -6.52
N VAL A 359 -22.85 -6.24 -5.69
CA VAL A 359 -21.45 -6.55 -5.35
C VAL A 359 -21.31 -7.16 -3.95
N ARG A 360 -20.15 -7.76 -3.70
CA ARG A 360 -19.77 -8.23 -2.36
C ARG A 360 -19.74 -7.04 -1.39
N LYS A 361 -20.51 -7.13 -0.31
CA LYS A 361 -20.62 -6.06 0.69
C LYS A 361 -19.54 -6.19 1.75
N SER A 362 -18.58 -5.27 1.76
CA SER A 362 -17.76 -4.99 2.94
C SER A 362 -18.53 -4.10 3.93
N GLY A 363 -18.01 -3.89 5.14
CA GLY A 363 -18.62 -2.93 6.07
C GLY A 363 -18.70 -1.51 5.48
N PHE A 364 -19.84 -0.83 5.66
CA PHE A 364 -20.08 0.53 5.17
C PHE A 364 -19.54 1.56 6.16
N THR A 365 -18.88 2.61 5.70
CA THR A 365 -18.25 3.62 6.58
C THR A 365 -19.00 4.93 6.50
N LEU A 366 -19.46 5.42 7.66
CA LEU A 366 -20.04 6.74 7.86
C LEU A 366 -19.12 7.55 8.78
N ALA A 367 -18.93 8.82 8.45
CA ALA A 367 -18.11 9.73 9.25
C ALA A 367 -18.93 10.94 9.72
N PRO A 368 -19.67 10.81 10.83
CA PRO A 368 -20.35 11.95 11.47
C PRO A 368 -19.36 12.99 12.00
N GLU A 369 -18.12 12.57 12.34
CA GLU A 369 -17.04 13.35 12.96
C GLU A 369 -17.33 13.86 14.38
N ALA A 370 -18.57 14.28 14.66
CA ALA A 370 -18.97 14.82 15.95
C ALA A 370 -20.31 14.24 16.43
N GLY A 371 -20.46 14.15 17.75
CA GLY A 371 -21.59 13.47 18.40
C GLY A 371 -22.89 14.27 18.47
N THR A 372 -22.88 15.57 18.21
CA THR A 372 -24.09 16.43 18.22
C THR A 372 -24.17 17.27 16.96
N SER A 373 -25.38 17.70 16.59
CA SER A 373 -25.58 18.63 15.47
C SER A 373 -24.81 19.94 15.66
N ARG A 374 -24.80 20.50 16.88
CA ARG A 374 -24.04 21.72 17.20
C ARG A 374 -22.55 21.58 16.84
N LEU A 375 -21.89 20.53 17.32
CA LEU A 375 -20.46 20.35 17.03
C LEU A 375 -20.23 19.97 15.56
N ARG A 376 -21.19 19.29 14.90
CA ARG A 376 -21.19 19.09 13.44
C ARG A 376 -21.28 20.41 12.66
N ASP A 377 -22.02 21.40 13.16
CA ASP A 377 -22.10 22.74 12.57
C ASP A 377 -20.80 23.52 12.78
N VAL A 378 -20.21 23.43 13.98
CA VAL A 378 -18.89 24.03 14.29
C VAL A 378 -17.83 23.53 13.33
N VAL A 379 -17.77 22.22 13.04
CA VAL A 379 -16.79 21.66 12.08
C VAL A 379 -17.21 21.81 10.62
N ASN A 380 -18.36 22.43 10.35
CA ASN A 380 -18.98 22.61 9.04
C ASN A 380 -19.22 21.30 8.28
N LYS A 381 -19.81 20.32 8.97
CA LYS A 381 -20.24 19.05 8.37
C LYS A 381 -21.67 19.12 7.84
N GLY A 382 -22.54 19.98 8.37
CA GLY A 382 -23.91 20.15 7.85
C GLY A 382 -24.67 18.82 7.73
N ILE A 383 -24.53 17.96 8.73
CA ILE A 383 -25.27 16.70 8.85
C ILE A 383 -26.12 16.83 10.11
N ASP A 384 -27.45 16.84 9.95
CA ASP A 384 -28.35 16.78 11.09
C ASP A 384 -28.55 15.32 11.57
N GLU A 385 -29.17 15.14 12.73
CA GLU A 385 -29.39 13.81 13.30
C GLU A 385 -30.36 12.98 12.44
N ALA A 386 -31.37 13.62 11.85
CA ALA A 386 -32.41 12.95 11.07
C ALA A 386 -31.88 12.45 9.72
N ASP A 387 -30.96 13.20 9.08
CA ASP A 387 -30.21 12.80 7.89
C ASP A 387 -29.38 11.55 8.16
N LEU A 388 -28.70 11.52 9.32
CA LEU A 388 -27.88 10.39 9.72
C LEU A 388 -28.74 9.13 9.94
N GLU A 389 -29.86 9.25 10.66
CA GLU A 389 -30.78 8.15 10.90
C GLU A 389 -31.38 7.61 9.59
N ARG A 390 -31.86 8.49 8.71
CA ARG A 390 -32.39 8.10 7.38
C ARG A 390 -31.34 7.37 6.54
N GLU A 391 -30.10 7.84 6.55
CA GLU A 391 -29.04 7.21 5.78
C GLU A 391 -28.69 5.82 6.32
N VAL A 392 -28.64 5.68 7.65
CA VAL A 392 -28.38 4.41 8.32
C VAL A 392 -29.49 3.40 8.02
N GLU A 393 -30.75 3.82 8.01
CA GLU A 393 -31.88 2.98 7.59
C GLU A 393 -31.66 2.45 6.17
N LYS A 394 -31.41 3.33 5.20
CA LYS A 394 -31.15 2.94 3.80
C LYS A 394 -30.00 1.95 3.67
N VAL A 395 -28.91 2.14 4.41
CA VAL A 395 -27.76 1.24 4.39
C VAL A 395 -28.15 -0.16 4.89
N PHE A 396 -28.91 -0.26 5.98
CA PHE A 396 -29.37 -1.56 6.48
C PHE A 396 -30.44 -2.20 5.58
N GLU A 397 -31.38 -1.42 5.03
CA GLU A 397 -32.36 -1.89 4.04
C GLU A 397 -31.68 -2.40 2.77
N ALA A 398 -30.52 -1.83 2.44
CA ALA A 398 -29.69 -2.30 1.35
C ALA A 398 -28.90 -3.58 1.66
N GLY A 399 -29.02 -4.10 2.88
CA GLY A 399 -28.52 -5.40 3.30
C GLY A 399 -27.06 -5.41 3.71
N TRP A 400 -26.52 -4.28 4.17
CA TRP A 400 -25.28 -4.28 4.95
C TRP A 400 -25.55 -4.74 6.37
N GLU A 401 -24.64 -5.49 6.96
CA GLU A 401 -24.75 -5.95 8.36
C GLU A 401 -23.73 -5.28 9.28
N THR A 402 -22.79 -4.54 8.69
CA THR A 402 -21.69 -3.88 9.41
C THR A 402 -21.58 -2.42 9.00
N ILE A 403 -21.68 -1.52 9.97
CA ILE A 403 -21.37 -0.10 9.83
C ILE A 403 -20.12 0.26 10.64
N LYS A 404 -19.27 1.12 10.07
CA LYS A 404 -18.13 1.74 10.73
C LYS A 404 -18.42 3.23 10.92
N LEU A 405 -18.26 3.74 12.14
CA LEU A 405 -18.46 5.14 12.49
C LEU A 405 -17.14 5.78 12.89
N TYR A 406 -16.83 6.95 12.32
CA TYR A 406 -15.65 7.75 12.68
C TYR A 406 -16.05 9.04 13.40
N PHE A 407 -15.46 9.24 14.57
CA PHE A 407 -15.63 10.42 15.40
C PHE A 407 -14.28 10.99 15.80
N MET A 408 -14.28 12.30 16.04
CA MET A 408 -13.18 13.04 16.60
C MET A 408 -13.53 13.50 18.02
N ILE A 409 -12.50 13.67 18.86
CA ILE A 409 -12.63 14.31 20.17
C ILE A 409 -11.57 15.40 20.35
N GLY A 410 -11.80 16.32 21.29
CA GLY A 410 -10.91 17.46 21.50
C GLY A 410 -11.02 18.51 20.40
N LEU A 411 -12.14 18.52 19.67
CA LEU A 411 -12.43 19.55 18.68
C LEU A 411 -12.60 20.94 19.35
N PRO A 412 -12.30 22.04 18.64
CA PRO A 412 -12.57 23.37 19.16
C PRO A 412 -14.04 23.55 19.58
N THR A 413 -14.27 24.14 20.75
CA THR A 413 -15.59 24.36 21.38
C THR A 413 -16.35 23.08 21.81
N GLU A 414 -15.72 21.91 21.79
CA GLU A 414 -16.32 20.65 22.27
C GLU A 414 -16.73 20.74 23.74
N ARG A 415 -17.89 20.16 24.05
CA ARG A 415 -18.47 20.05 25.38
C ARG A 415 -18.72 18.59 25.74
N ASP A 416 -18.96 18.33 27.01
CA ASP A 416 -19.26 16.98 27.51
C ASP A 416 -20.49 16.35 26.84
N GLU A 417 -21.51 17.14 26.50
CA GLU A 417 -22.71 16.66 25.81
C GLU A 417 -22.41 16.10 24.41
N ASP A 418 -21.31 16.56 23.78
CA ASP A 418 -20.86 16.08 22.48
C ASP A 418 -20.22 14.70 22.58
N LEU A 419 -19.48 14.45 23.66
CA LEU A 419 -18.90 13.13 23.97
C LEU A 419 -20.01 12.11 24.25
N ASP A 420 -21.01 12.51 25.02
CA ASP A 420 -22.19 11.68 25.26
C ASP A 420 -22.98 11.47 23.95
N GLY A 421 -22.95 12.44 23.06
CA GLY A 421 -23.52 12.37 21.70
C GLY A 421 -22.94 11.24 20.86
N ILE A 422 -21.62 11.00 20.93
CA ILE A 422 -20.98 9.89 20.24
C ILE A 422 -21.61 8.55 20.65
N VAL A 423 -21.86 8.38 21.95
CA VAL A 423 -22.46 7.16 22.52
C VAL A 423 -23.92 7.02 22.08
N ARG A 424 -24.67 8.13 22.07
CA ARG A 424 -26.06 8.16 21.61
C ARG A 424 -26.17 7.76 20.14
N VAL A 425 -25.40 8.41 19.26
CA VAL A 425 -25.39 8.10 17.81
C VAL A 425 -25.04 6.64 17.56
N ALA A 426 -23.97 6.12 18.16
CA ALA A 426 -23.56 4.73 17.96
C ALA A 426 -24.61 3.72 18.45
N SER A 427 -25.31 4.05 19.54
CA SER A 427 -26.42 3.23 20.05
C SER A 427 -27.63 3.28 19.12
N CYS A 428 -28.00 4.46 18.64
CA CYS A 428 -29.10 4.66 17.69
C CYS A 428 -28.86 3.86 16.39
N VAL A 429 -27.65 3.94 15.81
CA VAL A 429 -27.29 3.16 14.61
C VAL A 429 -27.52 1.66 14.82
N ARG A 430 -27.15 1.13 15.98
CA ARG A 430 -27.35 -0.28 16.30
C ARG A 430 -28.83 -0.64 16.47
N GLU A 431 -29.60 0.23 17.10
CA GLU A 431 -31.04 0.05 17.29
C GLU A 431 -31.79 0.07 15.96
N ILE A 432 -31.46 1.02 15.08
CA ILE A 432 -31.96 1.08 13.70
C ILE A 432 -31.62 -0.22 12.97
N GLY A 433 -30.36 -0.65 13.00
CA GLY A 433 -29.94 -1.88 12.32
C GLY A 433 -30.67 -3.12 12.82
N ARG A 434 -30.90 -3.24 14.14
CA ARG A 434 -31.71 -4.34 14.70
C ARG A 434 -33.17 -4.27 14.24
N ARG A 435 -33.76 -3.07 14.20
CA ARG A 435 -35.15 -2.86 13.75
C ARG A 435 -35.32 -3.21 12.27
N VAL A 436 -34.42 -2.74 11.42
CA VAL A 436 -34.50 -2.91 9.95
C VAL A 436 -34.16 -4.34 9.52
N THR A 437 -33.09 -4.93 10.07
CA THR A 437 -32.63 -6.26 9.64
C THR A 437 -33.31 -7.41 10.37
N GLY A 438 -33.98 -7.14 11.48
CA GLY A 438 -34.55 -8.15 12.38
C GLY A 438 -33.50 -9.02 13.09
N LYS A 439 -32.21 -8.72 12.96
CA LYS A 439 -31.08 -9.49 13.48
C LYS A 439 -30.04 -8.58 14.15
N PRO A 440 -29.10 -9.13 14.96
CA PRO A 440 -27.98 -8.36 15.47
C PRO A 440 -27.10 -7.83 14.32
N VAL A 441 -26.67 -6.57 14.42
CA VAL A 441 -25.76 -5.92 13.47
C VAL A 441 -24.44 -5.53 14.14
N THR A 442 -23.38 -5.34 13.36
CA THR A 442 -22.08 -4.92 13.86
C THR A 442 -21.88 -3.41 13.69
N VAL A 443 -21.59 -2.70 14.77
CA VAL A 443 -21.22 -1.28 14.75
C VAL A 443 -19.80 -1.12 15.27
N ASN A 444 -18.88 -0.75 14.39
CA ASN A 444 -17.49 -0.48 14.74
C ASN A 444 -17.31 1.03 14.90
N VAL A 445 -16.83 1.50 16.04
CA VAL A 445 -16.60 2.93 16.29
C VAL A 445 -15.11 3.21 16.36
N THR A 446 -14.64 4.24 15.66
CA THR A 446 -13.28 4.78 15.81
C THR A 446 -13.37 6.19 16.37
N VAL A 447 -12.60 6.47 17.40
CA VAL A 447 -12.54 7.78 18.08
C VAL A 447 -11.10 8.28 18.04
N SER A 448 -10.86 9.32 17.26
CA SER A 448 -9.52 9.90 17.06
C SER A 448 -9.41 11.27 17.73
N PRO A 449 -8.32 11.59 18.45
CA PRO A 449 -8.09 12.94 18.93
C PRO A 449 -7.89 13.90 17.76
N PHE A 450 -8.34 15.15 17.91
CA PHE A 450 -8.10 16.19 16.94
C PHE A 450 -6.62 16.58 16.92
N ALA A 451 -6.00 16.61 15.74
CA ALA A 451 -4.69 17.19 15.50
C ALA A 451 -4.85 18.40 14.56
N PRO A 452 -4.56 19.63 15.02
CA PRO A 452 -4.64 20.80 14.15
C PRO A 452 -3.60 20.76 13.05
N LYS A 453 -4.01 21.07 11.82
CA LYS A 453 -3.17 21.01 10.61
C LYS A 453 -3.03 22.38 9.94
N PRO A 454 -1.88 22.66 9.28
CA PRO A 454 -1.69 23.84 8.44
C PRO A 454 -2.79 24.03 7.40
N PHE A 455 -3.09 25.27 7.05
CA PHE A 455 -4.09 25.63 6.02
C PHE A 455 -5.49 25.08 6.29
N THR A 456 -5.89 25.06 7.56
CA THR A 456 -7.26 24.77 7.98
C THR A 456 -7.81 25.92 8.81
N PRO A 457 -9.13 26.17 8.84
CA PRO A 457 -9.68 27.11 9.81
C PRO A 457 -9.37 26.73 11.26
N PHE A 458 -9.16 25.46 11.58
CA PHE A 458 -8.74 25.08 12.94
C PHE A 458 -7.23 25.18 13.19
N GLN A 459 -6.43 25.68 12.24
CA GLN A 459 -5.00 25.92 12.47
C GLN A 459 -4.75 26.89 13.62
N TRP A 460 -5.68 27.82 13.88
CA TRP A 460 -5.56 28.84 14.93
C TRP A 460 -5.69 28.30 16.34
N ARG A 461 -6.22 27.09 16.50
CA ARG A 461 -6.43 26.47 17.81
C ARG A 461 -5.43 25.37 18.05
N GLY A 462 -4.84 25.39 19.23
CA GLY A 462 -4.01 24.31 19.72
C GLY A 462 -4.83 23.05 19.99
N GLN A 463 -4.15 21.93 19.97
CA GLN A 463 -4.69 20.68 20.48
C GLN A 463 -4.92 20.81 22.00
N ILE A 464 -5.95 20.17 22.52
CA ILE A 464 -6.12 20.05 23.97
C ILE A 464 -4.95 19.27 24.62
N PRO A 465 -4.64 19.47 25.91
CA PRO A 465 -3.57 18.75 26.58
C PRO A 465 -3.75 17.22 26.52
N ILE A 466 -2.64 16.48 26.48
CA ILE A 466 -2.64 15.02 26.33
C ILE A 466 -3.45 14.30 27.43
N GLU A 467 -3.42 14.81 28.67
CA GLU A 467 -4.19 14.27 29.79
C GLU A 467 -5.70 14.43 29.59
N GLU A 468 -6.13 15.55 28.98
CA GLU A 468 -7.53 15.77 28.65
C GLU A 468 -7.98 14.83 27.52
N ILE A 469 -7.13 14.61 26.51
CA ILE A 469 -7.38 13.61 25.46
C ILE A 469 -7.60 12.23 26.09
N ARG A 470 -6.70 11.82 27.00
CA ARG A 470 -6.76 10.53 27.69
C ARG A 470 -8.06 10.39 28.49
N ALA A 471 -8.44 11.43 29.24
CA ALA A 471 -9.69 11.44 30.00
C ALA A 471 -10.92 11.32 29.10
N LYS A 472 -10.99 12.10 28.02
CA LYS A 472 -12.11 12.09 27.07
C LYS A 472 -12.23 10.77 26.31
N GLN A 473 -11.10 10.22 25.81
CA GLN A 473 -11.08 8.88 25.21
C GLN A 473 -11.55 7.82 26.20
N GLY A 474 -11.09 7.89 27.46
CA GLY A 474 -11.47 6.98 28.53
C GLY A 474 -12.98 6.98 28.76
N ARG A 475 -13.58 8.17 28.94
CA ARG A 475 -15.03 8.36 29.12
C ARG A 475 -15.84 7.75 27.98
N VAL A 476 -15.53 8.11 26.72
CA VAL A 476 -16.26 7.61 25.54
C VAL A 476 -16.09 6.09 25.39
N ARG A 477 -14.86 5.58 25.60
CA ARG A 477 -14.55 4.16 25.51
C ARG A 477 -15.31 3.33 26.53
N GLU A 478 -15.34 3.77 27.78
CA GLU A 478 -16.07 3.09 28.84
C GLU A 478 -17.58 3.09 28.57
N ALA A 479 -18.13 4.25 28.19
CA ALA A 479 -19.55 4.37 27.88
C ALA A 479 -19.99 3.47 26.70
N LEU A 480 -19.19 3.40 25.63
CA LEU A 480 -19.45 2.50 24.50
C LEU A 480 -19.33 1.02 24.90
N ARG A 481 -18.33 0.66 25.72
CA ARG A 481 -18.14 -0.72 26.21
C ARG A 481 -19.32 -1.19 27.06
N ARG A 482 -19.88 -0.34 27.92
CA ARG A 482 -21.11 -0.66 28.67
C ARG A 482 -22.30 -0.95 27.76
N ARG A 483 -22.27 -0.42 26.53
CA ARG A 483 -23.26 -0.72 25.49
C ARG A 483 -22.87 -1.96 24.67
N GLY A 484 -21.71 -2.59 24.85
CA GLY A 484 -21.23 -3.73 24.05
C GLY A 484 -20.54 -3.33 22.74
N ILE A 485 -20.18 -2.06 22.58
CA ILE A 485 -19.43 -1.53 21.43
C ILE A 485 -17.98 -1.33 21.87
N HIS A 486 -17.02 -1.90 21.12
CA HIS A 486 -15.59 -1.79 21.44
C HIS A 486 -14.93 -0.79 20.49
N PRO A 487 -14.72 0.47 20.91
CA PRO A 487 -14.15 1.47 20.02
C PRO A 487 -12.65 1.25 19.83
N LYS A 488 -12.17 1.67 18.67
CA LYS A 488 -10.74 1.76 18.31
C LYS A 488 -10.32 3.23 18.28
N GLY A 489 -9.02 3.49 18.33
CA GLY A 489 -8.46 4.83 18.21
C GLY A 489 -6.96 4.81 18.52
N PRO A 490 -6.21 5.82 18.04
CA PRO A 490 -4.79 5.93 18.32
C PRO A 490 -4.52 6.25 19.80
N ARG A 491 -3.29 5.99 20.23
CA ARG A 491 -2.79 6.43 21.54
C ARG A 491 -2.73 7.98 21.58
N PRO A 492 -3.15 8.63 22.69
CA PRO A 492 -3.07 10.09 22.84
C PRO A 492 -1.69 10.67 22.50
N GLU A 493 -0.63 9.96 22.89
CA GLU A 493 0.77 10.32 22.70
C GLU A 493 1.15 10.45 21.23
N MET A 494 0.66 9.53 20.38
CA MET A 494 0.94 9.56 18.93
C MET A 494 0.32 10.80 18.28
N THR A 495 -0.95 11.08 18.59
CA THR A 495 -1.64 12.26 18.04
C THR A 495 -1.11 13.57 18.61
N HIS A 496 -0.56 13.55 19.84
CA HIS A 496 0.11 14.70 20.43
C HIS A 496 1.42 15.02 19.71
N LEU A 497 2.25 14.00 19.46
CA LEU A 497 3.46 14.15 18.66
C LEU A 497 3.13 14.62 17.24
N GLU A 498 2.11 14.03 16.60
CA GLU A 498 1.66 14.44 15.27
C GLU A 498 1.30 15.92 15.23
N ALA A 499 0.53 16.42 16.21
CA ALA A 499 0.19 17.83 16.30
C ALA A 499 1.41 18.73 16.52
N ALA A 500 2.35 18.31 17.38
CA ALA A 500 3.58 19.06 17.64
C ALA A 500 4.46 19.19 16.39
N VAL A 501 4.63 18.09 15.63
CA VAL A 501 5.44 18.09 14.41
C VAL A 501 4.72 18.81 13.26
N ALA A 502 3.43 18.56 13.06
CA ALA A 502 2.65 19.21 11.99
C ALA A 502 2.59 20.74 12.12
N ARG A 503 2.67 21.26 13.36
CA ARG A 503 2.69 22.69 13.69
C ARG A 503 4.10 23.24 13.94
N GLY A 504 5.11 22.37 13.89
CA GLY A 504 6.49 22.69 14.22
C GLY A 504 7.11 23.68 13.25
N ASP A 505 8.05 24.47 13.75
CA ASP A 505 8.97 25.24 12.90
C ASP A 505 10.31 24.51 12.74
N ARG A 506 11.27 25.17 12.07
CA ARG A 506 12.59 24.61 11.74
C ARG A 506 13.36 24.06 12.93
N ARG A 507 13.10 24.52 14.16
CA ARG A 507 13.76 24.00 15.37
C ARG A 507 13.39 22.55 15.66
N VAL A 508 12.21 22.10 15.24
CA VAL A 508 11.74 20.71 15.41
C VAL A 508 12.61 19.71 14.63
N ALA A 509 13.32 20.15 13.59
CA ALA A 509 14.26 19.29 12.87
C ALA A 509 15.29 18.62 13.80
N SER A 510 15.81 19.36 14.79
CA SER A 510 16.77 18.80 15.76
C SER A 510 16.14 17.69 16.62
N VAL A 511 14.84 17.79 16.91
CA VAL A 511 14.09 16.77 17.67
C VAL A 511 13.95 15.50 16.83
N ILE A 512 13.56 15.63 15.55
CA ILE A 512 13.43 14.50 14.63
C ILE A 512 14.77 13.76 14.50
N GLU A 513 15.87 14.51 14.36
CA GLU A 513 17.21 13.96 14.27
C GLU A 513 17.63 13.22 15.55
N ASN A 514 17.35 13.80 16.72
CA ASN A 514 17.62 13.17 18.02
C ASN A 514 16.79 11.89 18.22
N ALA A 515 15.50 11.91 17.85
CA ALA A 515 14.62 10.76 17.96
C ALA A 515 15.08 9.62 17.05
N TRP A 516 15.44 9.93 15.80
CA TRP A 516 16.04 8.96 14.88
C TRP A 516 17.33 8.35 15.44
N ARG A 517 18.24 9.16 16.01
CA ARG A 517 19.46 8.67 16.67
C ARG A 517 19.17 7.78 17.88
N ALA A 518 18.09 8.04 18.61
CA ALA A 518 17.60 7.18 19.69
C ALA A 518 16.93 5.87 19.18
N GLY A 519 16.87 5.69 17.86
CA GLY A 519 16.33 4.52 17.19
C GLY A 519 14.83 4.59 16.92
N CYS A 520 14.19 5.76 16.96
CA CYS A 520 12.82 5.89 16.49
C CYS A 520 12.75 5.67 14.97
N ARG A 521 11.76 4.89 14.53
CA ARG A 521 11.40 4.57 13.15
C ARG A 521 10.06 3.86 13.16
N PHE A 522 9.32 3.96 12.06
CA PHE A 522 7.95 3.44 11.94
C PHE A 522 7.05 3.93 13.09
N ASP A 523 7.17 5.22 13.46
CA ASP A 523 6.46 5.80 14.60
C ASP A 523 4.94 5.84 14.40
N GLU A 524 4.43 5.62 13.18
CA GLU A 524 2.99 5.39 12.92
C GLU A 524 2.49 4.00 13.33
N TRP A 525 3.38 3.02 13.54
CA TRP A 525 3.04 1.67 13.95
C TRP A 525 3.04 1.58 15.47
N GLU A 526 1.87 1.34 16.07
CA GLU A 526 1.66 1.42 17.52
C GLU A 526 2.60 0.49 18.32
N GLU A 527 2.97 -0.64 17.75
CA GLU A 527 3.92 -1.60 18.33
C GLU A 527 5.39 -1.12 18.30
N ARG A 528 5.69 -0.07 17.54
CA ARG A 528 7.03 0.51 17.36
C ARG A 528 7.19 1.85 18.04
N PHE A 529 6.08 2.57 18.22
CA PHE A 529 6.03 3.89 18.79
C PHE A 529 6.53 3.94 20.25
N ASP A 530 7.53 4.78 20.51
CA ASP A 530 8.14 5.01 21.82
C ASP A 530 8.17 6.51 22.15
N PHE A 531 7.15 6.97 22.89
CA PHE A 531 6.98 8.38 23.20
C PHE A 531 8.08 8.93 24.14
N ALA A 532 8.63 8.10 25.03
CA ALA A 532 9.64 8.54 25.98
C ALA A 532 10.93 9.01 25.27
N LYS A 533 11.28 8.36 24.16
CA LYS A 533 12.39 8.79 23.30
C LYS A 533 12.12 10.14 22.64
N TRP A 534 10.88 10.38 22.21
CA TRP A 534 10.48 11.67 21.65
C TRP A 534 10.52 12.79 22.69
N GLU A 535 10.00 12.56 23.90
CA GLU A 535 10.09 13.52 25.00
C GLU A 535 11.55 13.87 25.36
N ALA A 536 12.42 12.85 25.47
CA ALA A 536 13.85 13.06 25.68
C ALA A 536 14.50 13.87 24.54
N SER A 537 14.07 13.63 23.29
CA SER A 537 14.57 14.33 22.10
C SER A 537 14.15 15.80 22.07
N PHE A 538 12.92 16.11 22.51
CA PHE A 538 12.45 17.48 22.71
C PHE A 538 13.27 18.18 23.81
N ALA A 539 13.44 17.52 24.96
CA ALA A 539 14.23 18.06 26.07
C ALA A 539 15.69 18.33 25.67
N GLN A 540 16.32 17.42 24.92
CA GLN A 540 17.68 17.59 24.40
C GLN A 540 17.80 18.79 23.46
N ALA A 541 16.76 19.09 22.67
CA ALA A 541 16.71 20.26 21.82
C ALA A 541 16.35 21.56 22.55
N GLY A 542 16.06 21.50 23.87
CA GLY A 542 15.57 22.65 24.63
C GLY A 542 14.17 23.09 24.22
N LEU A 543 13.36 22.18 23.69
CA LEU A 543 12.02 22.44 23.18
C LEU A 543 10.97 21.68 23.99
N SER A 544 9.73 22.13 23.91
CA SER A 544 8.57 21.44 24.49
C SER A 544 7.60 21.04 23.38
N PRO A 545 7.11 19.79 23.33
CA PRO A 545 6.07 19.40 22.38
C PRO A 545 4.79 20.23 22.58
N ALA A 546 4.47 20.57 23.83
CA ALA A 546 3.29 21.35 24.18
C ALA A 546 3.31 22.77 23.61
N PHE A 547 4.50 23.38 23.49
CA PHE A 547 4.66 24.71 22.88
C PHE A 547 4.13 24.73 21.42
N PHE A 548 4.34 23.65 20.68
CA PHE A 548 3.89 23.53 19.28
C PHE A 548 2.46 22.99 19.18
N ALA A 549 2.15 21.94 19.93
CA ALA A 549 0.86 21.26 19.84
C ALA A 549 -0.30 22.06 20.45
N ASN A 550 -0.12 22.66 21.63
CA ASN A 550 -1.23 23.16 22.46
C ASN A 550 -1.47 24.66 22.38
N ARG A 551 -0.55 25.43 21.80
CA ARG A 551 -0.63 26.90 21.74
C ARG A 551 -1.62 27.36 20.67
N ASP A 552 -2.48 28.32 21.00
CA ASP A 552 -3.31 29.04 20.03
C ASP A 552 -2.48 30.09 19.26
N PHE A 553 -2.85 30.36 18.01
CA PHE A 553 -2.23 31.40 17.19
C PHE A 553 -3.14 32.63 17.04
N GLY A 554 -2.54 33.82 17.06
CA GLY A 554 -3.24 35.07 16.76
C GLY A 554 -3.38 35.34 15.26
N PRO A 555 -4.32 36.21 14.84
CA PRO A 555 -4.56 36.51 13.42
C PRO A 555 -3.36 37.16 12.72
N GLY A 556 -2.57 37.94 13.45
CA GLY A 556 -1.35 38.61 12.96
C GLY A 556 -0.05 37.86 13.21
N GLU A 557 -0.09 36.67 13.84
CA GLU A 557 1.11 35.88 14.09
C GLU A 557 1.64 35.26 12.80
N ILE A 558 2.97 35.24 12.63
CA ILE A 558 3.61 34.56 11.51
C ILE A 558 3.65 33.06 11.78
N LEU A 559 3.04 32.28 10.90
CA LEU A 559 2.99 30.83 10.98
C LEU A 559 4.19 30.22 10.22
N PRO A 560 4.66 29.01 10.60
CA PRO A 560 5.78 28.34 9.93
C PRO A 560 5.57 28.15 8.41
N TRP A 561 4.31 28.09 7.96
CA TRP A 561 3.92 27.90 6.56
C TRP A 561 3.43 29.18 5.86
N ASP A 562 3.54 30.36 6.45
CA ASP A 562 3.01 31.61 5.85
C ASP A 562 3.69 32.02 4.53
N HIS A 563 4.88 31.48 4.26
CA HIS A 563 5.59 31.67 2.99
C HIS A 563 5.03 30.81 1.85
N ILE A 564 4.10 29.89 2.12
CA ILE A 564 3.44 29.04 1.13
C ILE A 564 2.06 29.60 0.76
N ASP A 565 1.74 29.57 -0.53
CA ASP A 565 0.42 29.94 -1.07
C ASP A 565 -0.30 28.72 -1.65
N VAL A 566 -1.36 28.29 -0.97
CA VAL A 566 -2.22 27.17 -1.40
C VAL A 566 -3.44 27.61 -2.22
N GLY A 567 -3.56 28.90 -2.52
CA GLY A 567 -4.73 29.51 -3.16
C GLY A 567 -5.91 29.74 -2.21
N VAL A 568 -5.75 29.52 -0.90
CA VAL A 568 -6.75 29.85 0.13
C VAL A 568 -6.18 30.93 1.03
N SER A 569 -6.90 32.05 1.18
CA SER A 569 -6.40 33.20 1.93
C SER A 569 -6.41 32.98 3.44
N LYS A 570 -5.42 33.56 4.14
CA LYS A 570 -5.29 33.46 5.61
C LYS A 570 -6.48 34.14 6.30
N GLU A 571 -6.97 35.23 5.72
CA GLU A 571 -8.13 36.00 6.16
C GLU A 571 -9.40 35.16 6.09
N PHE A 572 -9.59 34.39 5.01
CA PHE A 572 -10.71 33.46 4.90
C PHE A 572 -10.65 32.35 5.96
N LEU A 573 -9.47 31.77 6.21
CA LEU A 573 -9.30 30.76 7.26
C LEU A 573 -9.59 31.31 8.66
N TRP A 574 -9.27 32.59 8.92
CA TRP A 574 -9.63 33.26 10.17
C TRP A 574 -11.13 33.50 10.28
N ALA A 575 -11.78 34.02 9.22
CA ALA A 575 -13.22 34.23 9.21
C ALA A 575 -14.01 32.93 9.41
N GLU A 576 -13.57 31.82 8.81
CA GLU A 576 -14.15 30.49 9.03
C GLU A 576 -13.97 29.99 10.47
N TRP A 577 -12.86 30.34 11.12
CA TRP A 577 -12.67 30.06 12.54
C TRP A 577 -13.64 30.87 13.41
N GLU A 578 -13.81 32.16 13.13
CA GLU A 578 -14.77 33.00 13.86
C GLU A 578 -16.21 32.50 13.70
N ALA A 579 -16.60 32.09 12.49
CA ALA A 579 -17.89 31.45 12.23
C ALA A 579 -18.04 30.15 13.03
N ALA A 580 -17.00 29.30 13.08
CA ALA A 580 -17.01 28.08 13.88
C ALA A 580 -17.19 28.36 15.38
N ALA A 581 -16.53 29.39 15.91
CA ALA A 581 -16.66 29.78 17.31
C ALA A 581 -18.11 30.18 17.67
N ARG A 582 -18.88 30.69 16.70
CA ARG A 582 -20.31 31.01 16.81
C ARG A 582 -21.25 29.86 16.40
N ALA A 583 -20.70 28.71 16.02
CA ALA A 583 -21.43 27.56 15.44
C ALA A 583 -22.23 27.92 14.17
N GLU A 584 -21.77 28.91 13.41
CA GLU A 584 -22.34 29.28 12.11
C GLU A 584 -21.79 28.33 11.02
N THR A 585 -22.65 27.90 10.09
CA THR A 585 -22.27 27.05 8.97
C THR A 585 -21.95 27.86 7.72
N THR A 586 -21.08 27.30 6.88
CA THR A 586 -20.71 27.86 5.59
C THR A 586 -21.19 26.93 4.49
N VAL A 587 -22.00 27.47 3.58
CA VAL A 587 -22.65 26.69 2.51
C VAL A 587 -21.65 26.14 1.49
N ASP A 588 -22.01 25.04 0.82
CA ASP A 588 -21.22 24.48 -0.27
C ASP A 588 -21.28 25.42 -1.49
N CYS A 589 -20.13 25.75 -2.06
CA CYS A 589 -20.06 26.67 -3.18
C CYS A 589 -20.55 26.05 -4.51
N ARG A 590 -20.78 24.73 -4.57
CA ARG A 590 -21.39 24.05 -5.73
C ARG A 590 -22.84 24.46 -5.97
N ASP A 591 -23.55 24.90 -4.93
CA ASP A 591 -24.96 25.34 -5.03
C ASP A 591 -25.08 26.79 -5.56
N GLY A 592 -24.04 27.29 -6.24
CA GLY A 592 -24.05 28.56 -6.97
C GLY A 592 -23.65 29.79 -6.15
N ARG A 593 -23.24 29.65 -4.88
CA ARG A 593 -22.78 30.77 -4.04
C ARG A 593 -21.29 30.64 -3.69
N CYS A 594 -20.45 31.48 -4.31
CA CYS A 594 -19.03 31.55 -3.97
C CYS A 594 -18.85 32.05 -2.53
N THR A 595 -17.99 31.38 -1.76
CA THR A 595 -17.67 31.73 -0.36
C THR A 595 -16.42 32.60 -0.22
N GLY A 596 -15.80 33.01 -1.33
CA GLY A 596 -14.68 33.95 -1.32
C GLY A 596 -13.35 33.38 -0.81
N CYS A 597 -13.13 32.06 -0.90
CA CYS A 597 -11.93 31.43 -0.32
C CYS A 597 -10.59 31.79 -0.97
N GLY A 598 -10.58 32.42 -2.14
CA GLY A 598 -9.36 32.79 -2.89
C GLY A 598 -8.99 31.84 -4.04
N ALA A 599 -9.57 30.62 -4.09
CA ALA A 599 -9.18 29.61 -5.08
C ALA A 599 -9.46 29.99 -6.55
N TRP A 600 -10.21 31.07 -6.79
CA TRP A 600 -10.45 31.62 -8.13
C TRP A 600 -9.15 32.05 -8.83
N GLU A 601 -8.12 32.49 -8.07
CA GLU A 601 -6.82 32.88 -8.61
C GLU A 601 -6.02 31.72 -9.22
N ILE A 602 -6.38 30.48 -8.88
CA ILE A 602 -5.74 29.26 -9.36
C ILE A 602 -6.69 28.43 -10.25
N GLY A 603 -7.65 29.11 -10.92
CA GLY A 603 -8.51 28.51 -11.93
C GLY A 603 -9.75 27.79 -11.40
N CYS A 604 -10.30 28.21 -10.25
CA CYS A 604 -11.56 27.65 -9.76
C CYS A 604 -12.75 28.05 -10.63
N GLU A 605 -13.34 27.08 -11.33
CA GLU A 605 -14.65 27.21 -11.97
C GLU A 605 -15.73 26.53 -11.09
N PRO A 606 -16.73 27.24 -10.58
CA PRO A 606 -17.66 26.72 -9.56
C PRO A 606 -18.77 25.83 -10.13
N ARG A 607 -18.48 24.95 -11.10
CA ARG A 607 -19.45 23.98 -11.63
C ARG A 607 -18.75 22.67 -11.95
N GLY A 608 -19.13 21.58 -11.27
CA GLY A 608 -18.86 20.23 -11.77
C GLY A 608 -19.51 20.05 -13.14
N PHE A 609 -19.25 18.94 -13.83
CA PHE A 609 -19.98 18.64 -15.05
C PHE A 609 -21.47 18.61 -14.69
N GLY A 610 -22.23 19.66 -15.05
CA GLY A 610 -23.67 19.69 -14.82
C GLY A 610 -24.27 18.38 -15.32
N VAL A 611 -25.10 17.73 -14.48
CA VAL A 611 -25.56 16.34 -14.63
C VAL A 611 -25.62 15.94 -16.10
N VAL A 612 -24.61 15.22 -16.57
CA VAL A 612 -24.59 14.72 -17.95
C VAL A 612 -25.54 13.54 -17.98
N SER A 613 -26.74 13.73 -18.53
CA SER A 613 -27.62 12.61 -18.84
C SER A 613 -26.92 11.71 -19.86
N PRO A 614 -26.76 10.41 -19.58
CA PRO A 614 -26.01 9.53 -20.45
C PRO A 614 -26.79 9.28 -21.76
N PRO A 615 -26.11 9.15 -22.92
CA PRO A 615 -26.68 8.45 -24.05
C PRO A 615 -26.95 6.98 -23.65
N PRO A 616 -27.99 6.34 -24.21
CA PRO A 616 -28.30 4.95 -23.91
C PRO A 616 -27.10 4.06 -24.24
N VAL A 617 -26.74 3.18 -23.31
CA VAL A 617 -25.77 2.12 -23.57
C VAL A 617 -26.40 1.20 -24.62
N PRO A 618 -25.78 1.00 -25.81
CA PRO A 618 -26.23 -0.01 -26.74
C PRO A 618 -26.27 -1.35 -26.01
N ALA A 619 -27.41 -2.03 -26.08
CA ALA A 619 -27.56 -3.37 -25.56
C ALA A 619 -26.81 -4.35 -26.48
N GLU A 620 -25.49 -4.30 -26.49
CA GLU A 620 -24.67 -5.23 -27.27
C GLU A 620 -23.84 -6.12 -26.34
N ASP A 621 -24.08 -7.41 -26.57
CA ASP A 621 -23.46 -8.62 -26.06
C ASP A 621 -23.36 -8.77 -24.55
N ARG A 622 -24.54 -8.98 -23.95
CA ARG A 622 -24.65 -10.09 -22.98
C ARG A 622 -24.31 -11.38 -23.71
N ALA A 623 -23.02 -11.66 -23.89
CA ALA A 623 -22.58 -13.03 -24.01
C ALA A 623 -22.92 -13.68 -22.67
N ASP A 624 -24.10 -14.30 -22.61
CA ASP A 624 -24.32 -15.40 -21.68
C ASP A 624 -23.12 -16.31 -21.89
N PRO A 625 -22.33 -16.67 -20.85
CA PRO A 625 -21.28 -17.64 -21.03
C PRO A 625 -21.95 -18.86 -21.63
N ALA A 626 -21.68 -19.12 -22.91
CA ALA A 626 -22.19 -20.28 -23.59
C ALA A 626 -21.94 -21.45 -22.65
N ALA A 627 -22.99 -22.25 -22.40
CA ALA A 627 -22.94 -23.43 -21.54
C ALA A 627 -21.98 -24.47 -22.15
N GLY A 628 -20.69 -24.15 -22.09
CA GLY A 628 -19.60 -25.03 -22.44
C GLY A 628 -19.33 -25.94 -21.26
N LEU A 629 -18.93 -27.17 -21.55
CA LEU A 629 -18.47 -28.09 -20.52
C LEU A 629 -17.21 -27.47 -19.87
N ALA A 630 -17.27 -27.22 -18.55
CA ALA A 630 -16.12 -26.76 -17.79
C ALA A 630 -14.96 -27.75 -17.95
N GLN A 631 -13.77 -27.23 -18.24
CA GLN A 631 -12.59 -28.05 -18.50
C GLN A 631 -11.54 -27.80 -17.42
N THR A 632 -10.99 -28.86 -16.85
CA THR A 632 -9.83 -28.76 -15.96
C THR A 632 -8.57 -29.09 -16.74
N VAL A 633 -7.56 -28.22 -16.63
CA VAL A 633 -6.24 -28.40 -17.22
C VAL A 633 -5.21 -28.47 -16.09
N ARG A 634 -4.38 -29.50 -16.10
CA ARG A 634 -3.21 -29.62 -15.25
C ARG A 634 -2.02 -29.03 -15.97
N PHE A 635 -1.38 -28.05 -15.36
CA PHE A 635 -0.11 -27.51 -15.80
C PHE A 635 1.01 -28.05 -14.94
N THR A 636 2.17 -28.29 -15.56
CA THR A 636 3.45 -28.30 -14.83
C THR A 636 4.14 -26.97 -15.01
N PHE A 637 4.86 -26.53 -13.97
CA PHE A 637 5.59 -25.27 -13.98
C PHE A 637 6.90 -25.37 -13.22
N GLU A 638 7.79 -24.43 -13.53
CA GLU A 638 9.00 -24.19 -12.77
C GLU A 638 8.94 -22.83 -12.08
N LYS A 639 9.55 -22.74 -10.90
CA LYS A 639 9.71 -21.53 -10.10
C LYS A 639 11.16 -21.45 -9.61
N ARG A 640 11.89 -20.45 -10.08
CA ARG A 640 13.34 -20.31 -9.94
C ARG A 640 13.76 -18.90 -9.51
N GLY A 641 15.01 -18.76 -9.10
CA GLY A 641 15.64 -17.49 -8.74
C GLY A 641 14.85 -16.77 -7.65
N ARG A 642 14.70 -15.45 -7.78
CA ARG A 642 14.06 -14.59 -6.77
C ARG A 642 12.60 -14.96 -6.46
N LEU A 643 11.87 -15.57 -7.40
CA LEU A 643 10.47 -15.97 -7.16
C LEU A 643 10.32 -17.18 -6.23
N ARG A 644 11.42 -17.87 -5.89
CA ARG A 644 11.41 -18.94 -4.87
C ARG A 644 10.95 -18.45 -3.50
N PHE A 645 11.08 -17.15 -3.23
CA PHE A 645 10.67 -16.50 -1.99
C PHE A 645 9.19 -16.12 -1.93
N LEU A 646 8.41 -16.36 -2.99
CA LEU A 646 6.96 -16.20 -2.94
C LEU A 646 6.33 -17.29 -2.07
N SER A 647 5.46 -16.86 -1.16
CA SER A 647 4.56 -17.74 -0.43
C SER A 647 3.53 -18.37 -1.35
N HIS A 648 2.83 -19.40 -0.84
CA HIS A 648 1.81 -20.10 -1.60
C HIS A 648 0.65 -19.19 -2.04
N LEU A 649 0.21 -18.28 -1.17
CA LEU A 649 -0.89 -17.35 -1.47
C LEU A 649 -0.49 -16.32 -2.53
N GLU A 650 0.73 -15.79 -2.47
CA GLU A 650 1.27 -14.85 -3.46
C GLU A 650 1.43 -15.52 -4.82
N LEU A 651 1.86 -16.78 -4.84
CA LEU A 651 1.91 -17.59 -6.06
C LEU A 651 0.53 -17.80 -6.67
N ALA A 652 -0.48 -18.16 -5.85
CA ALA A 652 -1.85 -18.32 -6.33
C ALA A 652 -2.41 -17.04 -6.94
N ALA A 653 -2.17 -15.89 -6.31
CA ALA A 653 -2.55 -14.58 -6.83
C ALA A 653 -1.84 -14.25 -8.16
N LEU A 654 -0.53 -14.56 -8.27
CA LEU A 654 0.25 -14.38 -9.50
C LEU A 654 -0.34 -15.19 -10.66
N PHE A 655 -0.64 -16.47 -10.45
CA PHE A 655 -1.30 -17.32 -11.45
C PHE A 655 -2.67 -16.78 -11.85
N HIS A 656 -3.51 -16.43 -10.87
CA HIS A 656 -4.85 -15.93 -11.16
C HIS A 656 -4.80 -14.67 -12.03
N ARG A 657 -3.94 -13.71 -11.68
CA ARG A 657 -3.75 -12.48 -12.46
C ARG A 657 -3.17 -12.77 -13.85
N ALA A 658 -2.24 -13.72 -13.98
CA ALA A 658 -1.68 -14.11 -15.28
C ALA A 658 -2.75 -14.72 -16.20
N PHE A 659 -3.63 -15.59 -15.70
CA PHE A 659 -4.76 -16.12 -16.48
C PHE A 659 -5.70 -15.02 -16.94
N ARG A 660 -6.00 -14.04 -16.06
CA ARG A 660 -6.86 -12.90 -16.42
C ARG A 660 -6.24 -12.00 -17.48
N ARG A 661 -4.95 -11.66 -17.37
CA ARG A 661 -4.23 -10.89 -18.41
C ARG A 661 -4.14 -11.66 -19.73
N ALA A 662 -4.08 -12.99 -19.68
CA ALA A 662 -4.13 -13.83 -20.87
C ALA A 662 -5.54 -13.87 -21.50
N GLY A 663 -6.57 -13.29 -20.88
CA GLY A 663 -7.95 -13.32 -21.37
C GLY A 663 -8.66 -14.65 -21.12
N LEU A 664 -8.34 -15.35 -20.02
CA LEU A 664 -8.88 -16.66 -19.69
C LEU A 664 -9.85 -16.58 -18.50
N SER A 665 -11.03 -17.20 -18.66
CA SER A 665 -12.07 -17.24 -17.63
C SER A 665 -11.94 -18.47 -16.73
N VAL A 666 -11.37 -18.28 -15.54
CA VAL A 666 -11.24 -19.33 -14.51
C VAL A 666 -12.59 -19.53 -13.81
N ALA A 667 -13.04 -20.78 -13.70
CA ALA A 667 -14.25 -21.15 -12.96
C ALA A 667 -14.07 -20.89 -11.47
N HIS A 668 -15.17 -20.59 -10.76
CA HIS A 668 -15.11 -20.33 -9.32
C HIS A 668 -15.95 -21.34 -8.52
N SER A 669 -15.65 -21.47 -7.22
CA SER A 669 -16.44 -22.26 -6.29
C SER A 669 -17.84 -21.66 -6.09
N GLN A 670 -18.80 -22.50 -5.69
CA GLN A 670 -20.13 -22.06 -5.29
C GLN A 670 -20.13 -21.59 -3.82
N GLY A 671 -20.92 -20.57 -3.48
CA GLY A 671 -21.09 -20.06 -2.11
C GLY A 671 -20.97 -18.54 -1.96
N PHE A 672 -21.04 -18.06 -0.71
CA PHE A 672 -21.05 -16.62 -0.38
C PHE A 672 -19.75 -15.87 -0.71
N ASN A 673 -18.62 -16.59 -0.81
CA ASN A 673 -17.33 -16.06 -1.26
C ASN A 673 -16.76 -17.01 -2.32
N PRO A 674 -17.13 -16.85 -3.60
CA PRO A 674 -16.63 -17.71 -4.67
C PRO A 674 -15.13 -17.47 -4.88
N HIS A 675 -14.33 -18.53 -4.83
CA HIS A 675 -12.89 -18.49 -5.06
C HIS A 675 -12.54 -19.14 -6.41
N PRO A 676 -11.52 -18.66 -7.13
CA PRO A 676 -11.10 -19.29 -8.38
C PRO A 676 -10.68 -20.74 -8.12
N ARG A 677 -11.11 -21.66 -9.00
CA ARG A 677 -10.82 -23.09 -8.93
C ARG A 677 -9.40 -23.36 -9.45
N ILE A 678 -8.42 -22.98 -8.63
CA ILE A 678 -7.00 -23.23 -8.83
C ILE A 678 -6.54 -24.10 -7.66
N SER A 679 -6.07 -25.30 -7.96
CA SER A 679 -5.60 -26.26 -6.96
C SER A 679 -4.15 -26.63 -7.26
N PHE A 680 -3.24 -26.25 -6.37
CA PHE A 680 -1.82 -26.60 -6.52
C PHE A 680 -1.55 -28.00 -5.96
N GLY A 681 -0.46 -28.62 -6.43
CA GLY A 681 0.14 -29.77 -5.76
C GLY A 681 0.71 -29.41 -4.37
N PRO A 682 1.41 -30.36 -3.72
CA PRO A 682 1.98 -30.15 -2.40
C PRO A 682 2.80 -28.86 -2.33
N ALA A 683 2.53 -27.99 -1.33
CA ALA A 683 3.12 -26.65 -1.27
C ALA A 683 4.67 -26.69 -1.27
N LEU A 684 5.29 -25.85 -2.10
CA LEU A 684 6.73 -25.67 -2.11
C LEU A 684 7.15 -24.75 -0.93
N PRO A 685 8.15 -25.12 -0.12
CA PRO A 685 8.66 -24.24 0.93
C PRO A 685 9.15 -22.89 0.39
N VAL A 686 8.91 -21.81 1.14
CA VAL A 686 9.47 -20.49 0.82
C VAL A 686 11.00 -20.57 0.83
N GLY A 687 11.64 -20.04 -0.20
CA GLY A 687 13.09 -20.12 -0.40
C GLY A 687 13.54 -21.32 -1.24
N ALA A 688 12.66 -22.28 -1.53
CA ALA A 688 12.97 -23.43 -2.38
C ALA A 688 12.55 -23.19 -3.84
N GLU A 689 13.39 -23.65 -4.77
CA GLU A 689 13.05 -23.72 -6.20
C GLU A 689 12.26 -24.99 -6.51
N GLY A 690 11.47 -24.98 -7.58
CA GLY A 690 10.71 -26.14 -8.04
C GLY A 690 10.76 -26.24 -9.55
N PHE A 691 11.00 -27.44 -10.11
CA PHE A 691 11.16 -27.62 -11.56
C PHE A 691 9.98 -28.34 -12.23
N GLU A 692 9.34 -29.28 -11.54
CA GLU A 692 8.13 -29.99 -12.03
C GLU A 692 6.98 -29.84 -11.04
N GLU A 693 6.71 -28.58 -10.67
CA GLU A 693 5.56 -28.23 -9.86
C GLU A 693 4.28 -28.38 -10.65
N ALA A 694 3.13 -28.55 -9.99
CA ALA A 694 1.88 -28.80 -10.70
C ALA A 694 0.71 -28.00 -10.13
N VAL A 695 -0.20 -27.61 -11.03
CA VAL A 695 -1.42 -26.87 -10.70
C VAL A 695 -2.56 -27.29 -11.62
N ASP A 696 -3.72 -27.59 -11.03
CA ASP A 696 -4.97 -27.86 -11.71
C ASP A 696 -5.80 -26.57 -11.75
N VAL A 697 -6.24 -26.19 -12.95
CA VAL A 697 -7.04 -24.98 -13.17
C VAL A 697 -8.31 -25.36 -13.93
N THR A 698 -9.47 -25.06 -13.34
CA THR A 698 -10.76 -25.26 -14.01
C THR A 698 -11.18 -23.96 -14.71
N PHE A 699 -11.44 -24.04 -16.02
CA PHE A 699 -11.97 -22.94 -16.84
C PHE A 699 -13.48 -23.05 -17.02
N GLU A 700 -14.14 -21.91 -17.18
CA GLU A 700 -15.61 -21.84 -17.34
C GLU A 700 -16.10 -22.48 -18.63
N THR A 701 -15.32 -22.33 -19.70
CA THR A 701 -15.59 -22.92 -21.01
C THR A 701 -14.42 -23.79 -21.45
N ALA A 702 -14.68 -24.74 -22.34
CA ALA A 702 -13.63 -25.52 -22.97
C ALA A 702 -12.64 -24.58 -23.67
N GLN A 703 -11.36 -24.76 -23.38
CA GLN A 703 -10.29 -23.94 -23.93
C GLN A 703 -9.69 -24.60 -25.17
N GLU A 704 -8.88 -23.84 -25.89
CA GLU A 704 -8.00 -24.36 -26.94
C GLU A 704 -7.02 -25.42 -26.41
N ARG A 705 -6.23 -26.05 -27.30
CA ARG A 705 -5.28 -27.11 -26.92
C ARG A 705 -4.40 -26.66 -25.74
N PRO A 706 -4.22 -27.47 -24.68
CA PRO A 706 -3.48 -27.09 -23.47
C PRO A 706 -2.09 -26.47 -23.72
N GLY A 707 -1.37 -26.89 -24.77
CA GLY A 707 -0.09 -26.28 -25.15
C GLY A 707 -0.18 -24.80 -25.57
N ARG A 708 -1.20 -24.42 -26.36
CA ARG A 708 -1.43 -23.01 -26.75
C ARG A 708 -1.82 -22.15 -25.55
N LEU A 709 -2.59 -22.73 -24.64
CA LEU A 709 -2.96 -22.10 -23.38
C LEU A 709 -1.71 -21.78 -22.53
N ALA A 710 -0.76 -22.72 -22.46
CA ALA A 710 0.49 -22.51 -21.75
C ALA A 710 1.34 -21.38 -22.36
N GLU A 711 1.44 -21.30 -23.70
CA GLU A 711 2.15 -20.22 -24.41
C GLU A 711 1.58 -18.84 -24.05
N ARG A 712 0.25 -18.69 -24.10
CA ARG A 712 -0.42 -17.42 -23.77
C ARG A 712 -0.18 -16.99 -22.33
N VAL A 713 -0.22 -17.92 -21.38
CA VAL A 713 -0.01 -17.65 -19.96
C VAL A 713 1.46 -17.35 -19.66
N ASN A 714 2.40 -18.06 -20.29
CA ASN A 714 3.83 -17.78 -20.17
C ASN A 714 4.20 -16.36 -20.61
N ALA A 715 3.54 -15.84 -21.66
CA ALA A 715 3.73 -14.46 -22.08
C ALA A 715 3.28 -13.42 -21.02
N GLN A 716 2.48 -13.83 -20.03
CA GLN A 716 2.02 -12.97 -18.94
C GLN A 716 2.86 -13.13 -17.67
N PHE A 717 3.74 -14.12 -17.57
CA PHE A 717 4.52 -14.35 -16.37
C PHE A 717 5.77 -13.46 -16.29
N PRO A 718 6.15 -13.02 -15.08
CA PRO A 718 7.45 -12.40 -14.86
C PRO A 718 8.58 -13.44 -14.97
N ALA A 719 9.82 -12.98 -15.11
CA ALA A 719 10.99 -13.86 -15.14
C ALA A 719 11.11 -14.70 -13.86
N GLY A 720 11.53 -15.97 -14.00
CA GLY A 720 11.67 -16.91 -12.88
C GLY A 720 10.47 -17.82 -12.65
N ILE A 721 9.41 -17.72 -13.45
CA ILE A 721 8.31 -18.68 -13.46
C ILE A 721 7.84 -18.96 -14.89
N SER A 722 7.60 -20.22 -15.21
CA SER A 722 7.03 -20.62 -16.50
C SER A 722 6.34 -21.96 -16.41
N LEU A 723 5.27 -22.13 -17.18
CA LEU A 723 4.63 -23.40 -17.46
C LEU A 723 5.52 -24.22 -18.40
N THR A 724 5.84 -25.43 -17.98
CA THR A 724 6.70 -26.39 -18.69
C THR A 724 5.88 -27.46 -19.42
N GLY A 725 4.60 -27.62 -19.08
CA GLY A 725 3.70 -28.55 -19.76
C GLY A 725 2.25 -28.37 -19.35
N ALA A 726 1.34 -28.95 -20.12
CA ALA A 726 -0.10 -28.83 -19.91
C ALA A 726 -0.84 -30.07 -20.44
N ALA A 727 -1.81 -30.58 -19.68
CA ALA A 727 -2.67 -31.70 -20.05
C ALA A 727 -4.11 -31.48 -19.58
N ALA A 728 -5.10 -31.87 -20.38
CA ALA A 728 -6.49 -31.89 -19.93
C ALA A 728 -6.67 -32.99 -18.87
N VAL A 729 -7.37 -32.69 -17.78
CA VAL A 729 -7.66 -33.66 -16.71
C VAL A 729 -8.92 -34.44 -17.07
N VAL A 730 -8.84 -35.76 -17.09
CA VAL A 730 -10.00 -36.61 -17.38
C VAL A 730 -11.00 -36.60 -16.20
N PRO A 731 -12.31 -36.63 -16.46
CA PRO A 731 -13.31 -36.75 -15.40
C PRO A 731 -13.04 -37.97 -14.50
N GLY A 732 -13.01 -37.76 -13.19
CA GLY A 732 -12.75 -38.82 -12.20
C GLY A 732 -11.28 -39.04 -11.83
N ALA A 733 -10.33 -38.37 -12.49
CA ALA A 733 -8.94 -38.36 -12.03
C ALA A 733 -8.80 -37.69 -10.65
N SER A 734 -7.90 -38.22 -9.82
CA SER A 734 -7.59 -37.62 -8.52
C SER A 734 -7.01 -36.22 -8.67
N SER A 735 -7.30 -35.37 -7.68
CA SER A 735 -6.72 -34.03 -7.63
C SER A 735 -5.20 -34.11 -7.54
N ILE A 736 -4.48 -33.09 -8.00
CA ILE A 736 -3.00 -33.12 -7.97
C ILE A 736 -2.44 -33.28 -6.55
N SER A 737 -3.12 -32.73 -5.55
CA SER A 737 -2.72 -32.86 -4.13
C SER A 737 -2.88 -34.29 -3.60
N GLU A 738 -3.88 -35.05 -4.09
CA GLU A 738 -4.09 -36.45 -3.70
C GLU A 738 -3.21 -37.40 -4.52
N ALA A 739 -2.94 -37.07 -5.78
CA ALA A 739 -2.20 -37.93 -6.69
C ALA A 739 -0.70 -37.99 -6.37
N VAL A 740 -0.12 -36.92 -5.82
CA VAL A 740 1.32 -36.85 -5.51
C VAL A 740 1.60 -37.36 -4.11
N SER A 741 2.49 -38.34 -3.98
CA SER A 741 2.90 -38.92 -2.68
C SER A 741 4.41 -38.89 -2.42
N ARG A 742 5.23 -38.57 -3.44
CA ARG A 742 6.69 -38.43 -3.33
C ARG A 742 7.18 -37.07 -3.82
N LEU A 743 8.08 -36.47 -3.05
CA LEU A 743 8.73 -35.19 -3.31
C LEU A 743 10.23 -35.40 -3.48
N HIS A 744 10.78 -35.09 -4.66
CA HIS A 744 12.19 -35.30 -4.99
C HIS A 744 12.95 -33.99 -4.81
N TYR A 745 14.01 -34.01 -4.00
CA TYR A 745 14.82 -32.83 -3.70
C TYR A 745 16.28 -33.05 -4.07
N ARG A 746 16.91 -31.97 -4.51
CA ARG A 746 18.34 -31.83 -4.77
C ARG A 746 18.87 -30.59 -4.06
N VAL A 747 19.98 -30.73 -3.35
CA VAL A 747 20.59 -29.65 -2.56
C VAL A 747 22.10 -29.65 -2.76
N PRO A 748 22.65 -28.68 -3.52
CA PRO A 748 24.09 -28.46 -3.59
C PRO A 748 24.63 -27.97 -2.24
N LEU A 749 25.80 -28.46 -1.84
CA LEU A 749 26.45 -28.14 -0.57
C LEU A 749 27.83 -27.50 -0.80
N PRO A 750 27.91 -26.30 -1.38
CA PRO A 750 29.19 -25.66 -1.69
C PRO A 750 30.03 -25.42 -0.42
N GLY A 751 31.34 -25.63 -0.53
CA GLY A 751 32.29 -25.44 0.56
C GLY A 751 32.23 -26.50 1.66
N ARG A 752 31.42 -27.55 1.51
CA ARG A 752 31.39 -28.68 2.46
C ARG A 752 32.28 -29.81 1.97
N ASP A 753 32.97 -30.44 2.91
CA ASP A 753 33.76 -31.64 2.65
C ASP A 753 32.85 -32.83 2.29
N PRO A 754 32.99 -33.44 1.11
CA PRO A 754 32.19 -34.58 0.69
C PRO A 754 32.28 -35.79 1.61
N GLU A 755 33.44 -36.04 2.23
CA GLU A 755 33.62 -37.20 3.13
C GLU A 755 32.82 -37.02 4.42
N THR A 756 32.89 -35.83 5.02
CA THR A 756 32.06 -35.47 6.18
C THR A 756 30.57 -35.59 5.88
N VAL A 757 30.12 -35.15 4.71
CA VAL A 757 28.70 -35.27 4.31
C VAL A 757 28.32 -36.74 4.14
N ARG A 758 29.18 -37.54 3.48
CA ARG A 758 28.97 -38.98 3.27
C ARG A 758 28.80 -39.71 4.59
N GLU A 759 29.65 -39.41 5.57
CA GLU A 759 29.59 -40.02 6.90
C GLU A 759 28.29 -39.66 7.63
N LYS A 760 27.86 -38.39 7.59
CA LYS A 760 26.58 -37.98 8.18
C LYS A 760 25.37 -38.67 7.54
N VAL A 761 25.39 -38.85 6.22
CA VAL A 761 24.34 -39.58 5.49
C VAL A 761 24.33 -41.07 5.86
N ARG A 762 25.52 -41.69 5.99
CA ARG A 762 25.66 -43.08 6.47
C ARG A 762 25.09 -43.25 7.87
N LEU A 763 25.50 -42.39 8.81
CA LEU A 763 25.00 -42.37 10.18
C LEU A 763 23.49 -42.15 10.25
N PHE A 764 22.93 -41.30 9.39
CA PHE A 764 21.48 -41.16 9.26
C PHE A 764 20.83 -42.47 8.81
N GLY A 765 21.41 -43.15 7.81
CA GLY A 765 20.96 -44.44 7.29
C GLY A 765 20.82 -45.51 8.39
N GLU A 766 21.78 -45.58 9.30
CA GLU A 766 21.86 -46.56 10.40
C GLU A 766 20.88 -46.29 11.56
N ARG A 767 20.34 -45.07 11.68
CA ARG A 767 19.37 -44.72 12.73
C ARG A 767 17.99 -45.33 12.46
N SER A 768 17.36 -45.86 13.51
CA SER A 768 15.96 -46.31 13.48
C SER A 768 14.96 -45.15 13.67
N SER A 769 15.37 -44.04 14.28
CA SER A 769 14.56 -42.84 14.50
C SER A 769 15.40 -41.56 14.45
N LEU A 770 14.78 -40.44 14.07
CA LEU A 770 15.35 -39.09 14.08
C LEU A 770 14.31 -38.08 14.57
N VAL A 771 14.24 -37.88 15.88
CA VAL A 771 13.25 -37.02 16.51
C VAL A 771 13.71 -35.56 16.52
N ILE A 772 12.86 -34.68 16.01
CA ILE A 772 12.97 -33.23 16.12
C ILE A 772 11.82 -32.67 16.97
N HIS A 773 11.96 -31.41 17.39
CA HIS A 773 10.89 -30.69 18.06
C HIS A 773 10.37 -29.55 17.19
N ARG A 774 9.06 -29.57 16.90
CA ARG A 774 8.37 -28.51 16.18
C ARG A 774 7.59 -27.63 17.16
N THR A 775 7.86 -26.34 17.16
CA THR A 775 7.01 -25.38 17.86
C THR A 775 5.82 -25.04 16.98
N THR A 776 4.62 -25.30 17.47
CA THR A 776 3.36 -24.90 16.83
C THR A 776 2.66 -23.86 17.70
N PRO A 777 1.65 -23.12 17.18
CA PRO A 777 0.82 -22.25 18.02
C PRO A 777 0.17 -22.97 19.21
N LYS A 778 0.01 -24.30 19.11
CA LYS A 778 -0.54 -25.18 20.17
C LYS A 778 0.54 -25.79 21.08
N GLY A 779 1.78 -25.28 21.04
CA GLY A 779 2.91 -25.74 21.84
C GLY A 779 3.93 -26.57 21.06
N ARG A 780 4.94 -27.10 21.78
CA ARG A 780 6.04 -27.90 21.24
C ARG A 780 5.59 -29.35 21.06
N ARG A 781 5.79 -29.90 19.86
CA ARG A 781 5.49 -31.31 19.52
C ARG A 781 6.75 -32.03 19.07
N THR A 782 6.90 -33.29 19.45
CA THR A 782 7.94 -34.18 18.93
C THR A 782 7.51 -34.79 17.60
N PHE A 783 8.46 -34.94 16.69
CA PHE A 783 8.20 -35.43 15.33
C PHE A 783 9.39 -36.25 14.84
N ASP A 784 9.16 -37.49 14.42
CA ASP A 784 10.22 -38.35 13.87
C ASP A 784 10.29 -38.19 12.34
N LEU A 785 11.45 -37.76 11.84
CA LEU A 785 11.70 -37.55 10.41
C LEU A 785 12.07 -38.84 9.68
N LYS A 786 12.66 -39.83 10.35
CA LYS A 786 13.18 -41.05 9.70
C LYS A 786 12.14 -41.78 8.83
N PRO A 787 10.89 -42.01 9.27
CA PRO A 787 9.91 -42.74 8.46
C PRO A 787 9.38 -41.96 7.25
N LEU A 788 9.73 -40.68 7.11
CA LEU A 788 9.29 -39.79 6.03
C LEU A 788 10.34 -39.61 4.93
N VAL A 789 11.55 -40.15 5.13
CA VAL A 789 12.64 -40.12 4.15
C VAL A 789 12.73 -41.48 3.47
N GLU A 790 12.28 -41.56 2.22
CA GLU A 790 12.31 -42.81 1.45
C GLU A 790 13.70 -43.12 0.90
N SER A 791 14.45 -42.09 0.51
CA SER A 791 15.85 -42.24 0.12
C SER A 791 16.64 -40.95 0.35
N ILE A 792 17.93 -41.09 0.58
CA ILE A 792 18.89 -39.98 0.70
C ILE A 792 20.24 -40.48 0.18
N ARG A 793 20.85 -39.74 -0.74
CA ARG A 793 22.08 -40.12 -1.44
C ARG A 793 22.96 -38.90 -1.63
N LEU A 794 24.26 -39.11 -1.56
CA LEU A 794 25.26 -38.10 -1.87
C LEU A 794 25.78 -38.36 -3.30
N GLY A 795 25.64 -37.37 -4.16
CA GLY A 795 26.28 -37.28 -5.47
C GLY A 795 27.34 -36.17 -5.50
N ASP A 796 27.88 -35.94 -6.69
CA ASP A 796 28.81 -34.87 -7.01
C ASP A 796 28.36 -34.15 -8.28
N THR A 797 28.52 -32.83 -8.33
CA THR A 797 28.32 -32.04 -9.54
C THR A 797 29.45 -31.04 -9.67
N GLY A 798 30.44 -31.36 -10.52
CA GLY A 798 31.57 -30.47 -10.77
C GLY A 798 32.45 -30.24 -9.53
N GLY A 799 32.62 -31.25 -8.67
CA GLY A 799 33.40 -31.16 -7.43
C GLY A 799 32.63 -30.55 -6.24
N VAL A 800 31.34 -30.23 -6.42
CA VAL A 800 30.45 -29.80 -5.33
C VAL A 800 29.62 -31.00 -4.87
N PRO A 801 29.64 -31.35 -3.57
CA PRO A 801 28.78 -32.41 -3.07
C PRO A 801 27.30 -32.02 -3.20
N VAL A 802 26.49 -32.95 -3.69
CA VAL A 802 25.05 -32.74 -3.91
C VAL A 802 24.25 -33.79 -3.16
N LEU A 803 23.32 -33.36 -2.33
CA LEU A 803 22.43 -34.27 -1.60
C LEU A 803 21.11 -34.41 -2.34
N ASP A 804 20.82 -35.63 -2.81
CA ASP A 804 19.56 -36.01 -3.44
C ASP A 804 18.73 -36.82 -2.44
N PHE A 805 17.46 -36.46 -2.20
CA PHE A 805 16.59 -37.20 -1.30
C PHE A 805 15.12 -37.16 -1.70
N VAL A 806 14.38 -38.18 -1.27
CA VAL A 806 12.95 -38.34 -1.53
C VAL A 806 12.20 -38.32 -0.22
N LEU A 807 11.26 -37.37 -0.10
CA LEU A 807 10.33 -37.29 1.02
C LEU A 807 8.97 -37.88 0.62
N GLY A 808 8.46 -38.79 1.44
CA GLY A 808 7.14 -39.38 1.28
C GLY A 808 6.15 -38.89 2.34
N GLU A 809 4.86 -39.12 2.11
CA GLU A 809 3.83 -38.95 3.13
C GLU A 809 3.58 -40.26 3.88
N LYS A 810 3.48 -40.20 5.21
CA LYS A 810 3.09 -41.34 6.03
C LYS A 810 2.09 -40.92 7.10
N GLU A 811 0.91 -41.55 7.14
CA GLU A 811 -0.16 -41.24 8.11
C GLU A 811 -0.57 -39.75 8.13
N GLY A 812 -0.62 -39.09 6.95
CA GLY A 812 -0.95 -37.66 6.85
C GLY A 812 0.18 -36.71 7.30
N ARG A 813 1.40 -37.23 7.50
CA ARG A 813 2.55 -36.45 7.97
C ARG A 813 3.59 -36.30 6.87
N THR A 814 4.16 -35.10 6.79
CA THR A 814 5.23 -34.74 5.84
C THR A 814 6.41 -34.07 6.55
N ALA A 815 7.61 -34.27 6.02
CA ALA A 815 8.84 -33.66 6.50
C ALA A 815 9.15 -32.37 5.71
N LYS A 816 9.76 -31.38 6.37
CA LYS A 816 10.31 -30.21 5.65
C LYS A 816 11.76 -30.47 5.26
N PRO A 817 12.19 -30.11 4.04
CA PRO A 817 13.58 -30.24 3.60
C PRO A 817 14.59 -29.59 4.56
N VAL A 818 14.29 -28.37 5.01
CA VAL A 818 15.11 -27.59 5.96
C VAL A 818 15.29 -28.34 7.30
N GLU A 819 14.23 -28.97 7.80
CA GLU A 819 14.26 -29.75 9.04
C GLU A 819 15.16 -31.01 8.88
N LEU A 820 15.06 -31.69 7.73
CA LEU A 820 15.92 -32.84 7.42
C LEU A 820 17.39 -32.42 7.30
N LEU A 821 17.69 -31.37 6.54
CA LEU A 821 19.05 -30.89 6.32
C LEU A 821 19.70 -30.46 7.64
N SER A 822 18.99 -29.68 8.45
CA SER A 822 19.50 -29.26 9.76
C SER A 822 19.76 -30.47 10.68
N ALA A 823 18.85 -31.45 10.72
CA ALA A 823 19.00 -32.62 11.59
C ALA A 823 20.07 -33.63 11.13
N VAL A 824 20.24 -33.83 9.82
CA VAL A 824 21.23 -34.77 9.26
C VAL A 824 22.62 -34.14 9.21
N LEU A 825 22.71 -32.90 8.73
CA LEU A 825 24.00 -32.23 8.52
C LEU A 825 24.45 -31.42 9.74
N GLY A 826 23.60 -31.22 10.75
CA GLY A 826 23.91 -30.43 11.95
C GLY A 826 24.05 -28.95 11.67
N LEU A 827 23.25 -28.42 10.73
CA LEU A 827 23.37 -27.03 10.28
C LEU A 827 22.58 -26.08 11.17
N GLY A 828 23.16 -24.92 11.45
CA GLY A 828 22.45 -23.80 12.06
C GLY A 828 21.37 -23.22 11.14
N ALA A 829 20.51 -22.37 11.70
CA ALA A 829 19.44 -21.72 10.95
C ALA A 829 19.97 -20.86 9.79
N GLU A 830 21.06 -20.11 10.02
CA GLU A 830 21.67 -19.25 8.99
C GLU A 830 22.28 -20.06 7.84
N GLU A 831 23.04 -21.12 8.18
CA GLU A 831 23.63 -22.01 7.18
C GLU A 831 22.54 -22.68 6.33
N THR A 832 21.46 -23.14 6.96
CA THR A 832 20.37 -23.80 6.23
C THR A 832 19.60 -22.83 5.34
N ALA A 833 19.39 -21.59 5.79
CA ALA A 833 18.75 -20.54 4.99
C ALA A 833 19.58 -20.14 3.77
N SER A 834 20.90 -20.28 3.82
CA SER A 834 21.79 -20.00 2.68
C SER A 834 21.79 -21.08 1.60
N LEU A 835 21.24 -22.28 1.88
CA LEU A 835 21.19 -23.35 0.91
C LEU A 835 20.13 -23.10 -0.16
N VAL A 836 20.48 -23.39 -1.42
CA VAL A 836 19.50 -23.47 -2.51
C VAL A 836 18.91 -24.88 -2.49
N ILE A 837 17.68 -24.99 -2.00
CA ILE A 837 16.92 -26.24 -1.97
C ILE A 837 16.06 -26.28 -3.24
N THR A 838 16.23 -27.30 -4.05
CA THR A 838 15.46 -27.47 -5.29
C THR A 838 14.60 -28.72 -5.21
N ARG A 839 13.28 -28.57 -5.40
CA ARG A 839 12.39 -29.70 -5.65
C ARG A 839 12.44 -30.03 -7.14
N THR A 840 13.11 -31.13 -7.47
CA THR A 840 13.36 -31.53 -8.86
C THR A 840 12.17 -32.22 -9.50
N GLY A 841 11.27 -32.80 -8.70
CA GLY A 841 10.12 -33.52 -9.23
C GLY A 841 9.07 -33.86 -8.18
N LEU A 842 7.88 -34.17 -8.69
CA LEU A 842 6.74 -34.70 -7.95
C LEU A 842 6.36 -36.04 -8.59
N SER A 843 6.08 -37.07 -7.79
CA SER A 843 5.59 -38.33 -8.36
C SER A 843 4.46 -38.95 -7.53
N GLY A 844 3.54 -39.58 -8.24
CA GLY A 844 2.42 -40.35 -7.70
C GLY A 844 2.46 -41.79 -8.16
N PHE A 845 1.77 -42.68 -7.45
CA PHE A 845 1.65 -44.08 -7.86
C PHE A 845 0.31 -44.29 -8.57
N ASP A 846 0.35 -44.72 -9.83
CA ASP A 846 -0.85 -44.91 -10.66
C ASP A 846 -1.40 -46.36 -10.64
N GLY A 847 -0.76 -47.25 -9.87
CA GLY A 847 -1.07 -48.69 -9.81
C GLY A 847 -0.10 -49.57 -10.59
N ALA A 848 0.66 -49.02 -11.55
CA ALA A 848 1.65 -49.72 -12.36
C ALA A 848 3.09 -49.19 -12.14
N GLY A 849 3.23 -47.91 -11.81
CA GLY A 849 4.53 -47.26 -11.63
C GLY A 849 4.44 -45.93 -10.91
N TRP A 850 5.61 -45.30 -10.75
CA TRP A 850 5.74 -43.95 -10.23
C TRP A 850 5.80 -42.98 -11.40
N GLU A 851 4.78 -42.14 -11.51
CA GLU A 851 4.55 -41.26 -12.65
C GLU A 851 4.57 -39.78 -12.25
N GLY A 852 4.93 -38.92 -13.19
CA GLY A 852 4.96 -37.47 -13.00
C GLY A 852 3.56 -36.81 -13.09
N PRO A 853 3.42 -35.52 -12.74
CA PRO A 853 2.12 -34.88 -12.56
C PRO A 853 1.21 -34.90 -13.80
N LEU A 854 1.77 -34.72 -14.99
CA LEU A 854 0.99 -34.69 -16.24
C LEU A 854 0.45 -36.08 -16.62
N ALA A 855 1.22 -37.14 -16.41
CA ALA A 855 0.76 -38.51 -16.67
C ALA A 855 -0.42 -38.88 -15.76
N LEU A 856 -0.42 -38.38 -14.53
CA LEU A 856 -1.50 -38.55 -13.56
C LEU A 856 -2.79 -37.77 -13.93
N ALA A 857 -2.78 -36.90 -14.94
CA ALA A 857 -3.97 -36.16 -15.37
C ALA A 857 -4.99 -37.02 -16.15
N GLY A 858 -4.61 -38.22 -16.61
CA GLY A 858 -5.33 -38.96 -17.64
C GLY A 858 -5.53 -40.47 -17.45
N ILE A 859 -5.48 -41.02 -16.23
CA ILE A 859 -5.43 -42.49 -16.04
C ILE A 859 -6.70 -43.19 -16.57
N PRO A 860 -6.57 -44.13 -17.54
CA PRO A 860 -6.46 -45.56 -17.17
C PRO A 860 -5.41 -46.38 -17.95
N ARG A 861 -4.69 -47.27 -17.26
CA ARG A 861 -4.26 -48.57 -17.82
C ARG A 861 -5.01 -49.70 -17.12
N ILE A 862 -6.06 -50.21 -17.78
CA ILE A 862 -6.71 -51.46 -17.42
C ILE A 862 -5.65 -52.57 -17.52
N ARG A 863 -5.49 -53.40 -16.47
CA ARG A 863 -4.63 -54.60 -16.51
C ARG A 863 -5.04 -55.48 -17.71
N PRO A 864 -4.09 -56.20 -18.35
CA PRO A 864 -4.49 -57.27 -19.25
C PRO A 864 -5.35 -58.25 -18.45
N VAL A 865 -6.60 -58.46 -18.86
CA VAL A 865 -7.35 -59.62 -18.41
C VAL A 865 -6.65 -60.82 -19.03
N GLU A 866 -6.06 -61.65 -18.19
CA GLU A 866 -5.54 -62.97 -18.55
C GLU A 866 -6.62 -63.73 -19.30
N VAL A 867 -6.33 -64.12 -20.55
CA VAL A 867 -7.16 -65.10 -21.26
C VAL A 867 -6.94 -66.45 -20.55
N PRO A 868 -7.99 -67.11 -20.06
CA PRO A 868 -7.81 -68.38 -19.35
C PRO A 868 -7.51 -69.54 -20.31
N ALA A 869 -6.52 -70.33 -19.87
CA ALA A 869 -5.95 -71.59 -20.37
C ALA A 869 -5.02 -71.51 -21.58
#